data_AF-A0A7W4WCJ9-F1
#
_entry.id   AF-A0A7W4WCJ9-F1
#
_cell.length_a   1.000
_cell.length_b   1.000
_cell.length_c   1.000
_cell.angle_alpha   90.00
_cell.angle_beta   90.00
_cell.angle_gamma   90.00
#
_symmetry.space_group_name_H-M   'P 1'
#
loop_
_entity.id
_entity.type
_entity.pdbx_description
1 polymer ?
#
loop_
_entity_poly.entity_id
_entity_poly.type
_entity_poly.pdbx_seq_one_letter_code
_entity_poly.pdbx_strand_id
1 'polypeptide(L)'
;MDRMITSINRVAALLFCLLGLYCPFSLAAPADTPDYYLCNNRVGGEWNFGRVPAACDVDPWGDPAYVIDQFVPVIFDDNVTRSTERQRYMLEVHAMLRDSVEYYLLARKPSASGAEVAAWQRANFAKAHQETFWTHYREATDDNIKMVRGDSGHGHGMVQIDDRWHFPKLEEGKGWHIFENIIYGMELFYDAWQDAANASCVSSPSNWRNRARSAYSVYNGGASKICRWTNPNDPWARNDIGYADKYDSRTWLNYISNRDHETTLDIPCFMEGNADCAAVEPVDADDPANWPGRQINLASGEACRFENNAFECVAEAVDMLCLNIQYGASTGGSLSPSASVTDAYGKTVHEKHACFAGAVTGLSMVGQSITSEVEINVRATPGGSALGFTSQPGKVYQVLDYVVDDIDAQHRYYLISENGKLGYIYAGEAGDHTSWTTRASHSGLGEVFIPLAGDQIQVVPSSGINLRDVPAGNLIGLVPTDEILSVISVVIQGTDNDVYYEVSYGGKTGYIYGGKVLNGMTLQDWIVPYDEVESNPYTPEEACGSGYSVINSHALTGGRIYLLYKSSTGYNCVVTMKASNVGTPSAVSASLQVEGGTKATDSGNFSYFAGPVKKRAPGSCVKWGGSIGSRSWVSSYQHCD
;
A
#
# COMPACT_ATOMS: atom_id res chain seq x y z
N MET A 1 31.95 -70.60 -12.15
CA MET A 1 31.07 -71.25 -13.13
C MET A 1 30.05 -70.21 -13.56
N ASP A 2 30.49 -69.19 -14.31
CA ASP A 2 30.66 -69.17 -15.78
C ASP A 2 29.34 -68.75 -16.46
N ARG A 3 29.21 -67.66 -17.24
CA ARG A 3 30.18 -66.74 -17.87
C ARG A 3 29.52 -65.41 -18.32
N MET A 4 30.26 -64.32 -18.07
CA MET A 4 30.71 -63.26 -18.99
C MET A 4 29.77 -62.26 -19.70
N ILE A 5 29.97 -60.98 -19.32
CA ILE A 5 30.50 -59.83 -20.13
C ILE A 5 29.70 -59.37 -21.37
N THR A 6 29.20 -58.12 -21.31
CA THR A 6 29.75 -57.01 -22.13
C THR A 6 29.29 -55.63 -21.62
N SER A 7 30.28 -54.75 -21.48
CA SER A 7 30.22 -53.34 -21.12
C SER A 7 29.67 -52.46 -22.26
N ILE A 8 29.27 -51.21 -21.95
CA ILE A 8 29.98 -49.99 -22.44
C ILE A 8 29.30 -48.71 -21.90
N ASN A 9 30.12 -47.95 -21.15
CA ASN A 9 30.28 -46.51 -21.00
C ASN A 9 29.09 -45.55 -20.90
N ARG A 10 29.03 -44.90 -19.73
CA ARG A 10 28.59 -43.52 -19.53
C ARG A 10 29.61 -42.55 -20.13
N VAL A 11 29.13 -41.48 -20.78
CA VAL A 11 29.57 -40.06 -20.70
C VAL A 11 29.08 -39.30 -21.95
N ALA A 12 28.69 -38.04 -21.74
CA ALA A 12 28.41 -36.95 -22.70
C ALA A 12 26.95 -36.75 -23.17
N ALA A 13 26.22 -36.02 -22.31
CA ALA A 13 25.65 -34.68 -22.56
C ALA A 13 25.41 -34.16 -23.99
N LEU A 14 24.36 -33.34 -24.09
CA LEU A 14 24.05 -32.31 -25.11
C LEU A 14 23.47 -32.79 -26.45
N LEU A 15 22.13 -32.77 -26.57
CA LEU A 15 21.36 -31.84 -27.42
C LEU A 15 19.89 -32.35 -27.53
N PHE A 16 18.97 -31.41 -27.74
CA PHE A 16 17.52 -31.56 -28.01
C PHE A 16 16.58 -31.73 -26.81
N CYS A 17 16.21 -30.59 -26.22
CA CYS A 17 14.82 -30.32 -25.81
C CYS A 17 14.53 -28.82 -25.97
N LEU A 18 14.46 -28.38 -27.23
CA LEU A 18 13.74 -27.17 -27.62
C LEU A 18 12.31 -27.61 -27.93
N LEU A 19 11.47 -27.70 -26.90
CA LEU A 19 10.02 -27.69 -27.04
C LEU A 19 9.56 -26.45 -26.29
N GLY A 20 9.16 -25.45 -27.07
CA GLY A 20 8.72 -24.16 -26.58
C GLY A 20 7.57 -24.33 -25.59
N LEU A 21 7.69 -23.61 -24.47
CA LEU A 21 6.58 -23.22 -23.63
C LEU A 21 5.63 -22.34 -24.46
N TYR A 22 4.75 -22.98 -25.23
CA TYR A 22 3.45 -22.42 -25.56
C TYR A 22 2.57 -22.66 -24.35
N CYS A 23 2.38 -21.62 -23.54
CA CYS A 23 1.28 -21.59 -22.59
C CYS A 23 0.07 -21.06 -23.37
N PRO A 24 -0.91 -21.89 -23.77
CA PRO A 24 -2.14 -21.35 -24.32
C PRO A 24 -2.89 -20.71 -23.17
N PHE A 25 -3.00 -19.38 -23.18
CA PHE A 25 -4.13 -18.73 -22.52
C PHE A 25 -5.39 -19.22 -23.25
N SER A 26 -6.00 -20.29 -22.76
CA SER A 26 -7.37 -20.62 -23.13
C SER A 26 -8.28 -19.58 -22.47
N LEU A 27 -8.62 -18.52 -23.21
CA LEU A 27 -9.84 -17.77 -22.91
C LEU A 27 -11.00 -18.77 -23.05
N ALA A 28 -11.77 -18.96 -21.98
CA ALA A 28 -13.00 -19.75 -22.06
C ALA A 28 -13.87 -19.19 -23.19
N ALA A 29 -14.34 -20.05 -24.09
CA ALA A 29 -15.28 -19.64 -25.12
C ALA A 29 -16.61 -19.22 -24.45
N PRO A 30 -17.31 -18.20 -24.97
CA PRO A 30 -18.59 -17.80 -24.41
C PRO A 30 -19.59 -18.97 -24.44
N ALA A 31 -20.41 -19.08 -23.40
CA ALA A 31 -21.53 -20.00 -23.35
C ALA A 31 -22.60 -19.59 -24.37
N ASP A 32 -23.18 -20.58 -25.06
CA ASP A 32 -24.26 -20.38 -26.05
C ASP A 32 -25.62 -20.32 -25.32
N THR A 33 -25.78 -19.33 -24.44
CA THR A 33 -27.04 -19.07 -23.78
C THR A 33 -28.00 -18.36 -24.76
N PRO A 34 -29.27 -18.80 -24.87
CA PRO A 34 -30.25 -18.08 -25.68
C PRO A 34 -30.68 -16.77 -25.01
N ASP A 35 -31.20 -15.83 -25.80
CA ASP A 35 -31.85 -14.62 -25.30
C ASP A 35 -32.86 -14.98 -24.20
N TYR A 36 -32.80 -14.25 -23.07
CA TYR A 36 -33.64 -14.48 -21.89
C TYR A 36 -33.53 -15.90 -21.30
N TYR A 37 -32.34 -16.48 -21.29
CA TYR A 37 -32.10 -17.80 -20.70
C TYR A 37 -32.65 -17.91 -19.26
N LEU A 38 -33.50 -18.90 -19.00
CA LEU A 38 -34.19 -19.13 -17.72
C LEU A 38 -34.91 -17.89 -17.16
N CYS A 39 -35.53 -17.09 -18.04
CA CYS A 39 -36.33 -15.93 -17.67
C CYS A 39 -37.81 -16.29 -17.62
N ASN A 40 -38.28 -16.74 -16.45
CA ASN A 40 -39.69 -17.03 -16.22
C ASN A 40 -40.47 -15.73 -15.91
N ASN A 41 -41.76 -15.70 -16.28
CA ASN A 41 -42.71 -14.61 -16.02
C ASN A 41 -42.14 -13.20 -16.22
N ARG A 42 -41.54 -12.96 -17.39
CA ARG A 42 -40.88 -11.70 -17.71
C ARG A 42 -41.83 -10.50 -17.60
N VAL A 43 -41.41 -9.47 -16.88
CA VAL A 43 -42.12 -8.19 -16.76
C VAL A 43 -41.36 -7.07 -17.46
N GLY A 44 -42.12 -6.10 -17.98
CA GLY A 44 -41.59 -4.89 -18.61
C GLY A 44 -41.28 -3.78 -17.61
N GLY A 45 -40.61 -2.72 -18.06
CA GLY A 45 -40.31 -1.54 -17.24
C GLY A 45 -39.76 -0.36 -18.04
N GLU A 46 -39.12 0.56 -17.35
CA GLU A 46 -38.56 1.80 -17.90
C GLU A 46 -37.15 2.00 -17.35
N TRP A 47 -36.29 2.71 -18.09
CA TRP A 47 -34.96 3.09 -17.61
C TRP A 47 -35.07 4.23 -16.60
N ASN A 48 -35.15 3.89 -15.31
CA ASN A 48 -35.12 4.84 -14.20
C ASN A 48 -34.72 4.12 -12.92
N PHE A 49 -34.26 4.84 -11.90
CA PHE A 49 -33.81 4.23 -10.65
C PHE A 49 -34.86 3.29 -10.05
N GLY A 50 -34.43 2.05 -9.79
CA GLY A 50 -35.26 0.94 -9.30
C GLY A 50 -36.06 0.18 -10.36
N ARG A 51 -35.97 0.53 -11.65
CA ARG A 51 -36.57 -0.23 -12.76
C ARG A 51 -35.66 -0.29 -13.98
N VAL A 52 -35.78 -1.37 -14.73
CA VAL A 52 -35.23 -1.49 -16.09
C VAL A 52 -36.28 -2.12 -17.02
N PRO A 53 -36.06 -2.14 -18.34
CA PRO A 53 -37.03 -2.68 -19.30
C PRO A 53 -37.36 -4.17 -19.14
N ALA A 54 -36.50 -4.99 -18.54
CA ALA A 54 -36.75 -6.41 -18.35
C ALA A 54 -36.35 -6.91 -16.95
N ALA A 55 -37.24 -7.64 -16.31
CA ALA A 55 -36.95 -8.42 -15.12
C ALA A 55 -37.71 -9.75 -15.21
N CYS A 56 -37.17 -10.79 -14.60
CA CYS A 56 -37.71 -12.15 -14.64
C CYS A 56 -37.71 -12.71 -13.22
N ASP A 57 -38.44 -13.78 -12.97
CA ASP A 57 -38.42 -14.44 -11.66
C ASP A 57 -36.97 -14.69 -11.20
N VAL A 58 -36.72 -14.49 -9.90
CA VAL A 58 -35.45 -14.87 -9.28
C VAL A 58 -35.22 -16.38 -9.41
N ASP A 59 -36.28 -17.19 -9.31
CA ASP A 59 -36.25 -18.62 -9.64
C ASP A 59 -36.08 -18.83 -11.16
N PRO A 60 -35.20 -19.74 -11.63
CA PRO A 60 -34.52 -20.80 -10.87
C PRO A 60 -33.11 -20.45 -10.38
N TRP A 61 -32.70 -19.18 -10.43
CA TRP A 61 -31.34 -18.79 -10.04
C TRP A 61 -31.16 -18.68 -8.53
N GLY A 62 -32.17 -18.15 -7.83
CA GLY A 62 -32.17 -17.98 -6.38
C GLY A 62 -33.52 -18.31 -5.75
N ASP A 63 -33.57 -18.24 -4.43
CA ASP A 63 -34.80 -18.45 -3.64
C ASP A 63 -35.53 -17.12 -3.40
N PRO A 64 -36.75 -16.93 -3.94
CA PRO A 64 -37.55 -15.74 -3.69
C PRO A 64 -37.84 -15.47 -2.21
N ALA A 65 -38.01 -16.51 -1.38
CA ALA A 65 -38.28 -16.35 0.05
C ALA A 65 -37.05 -15.76 0.77
N TYR A 66 -35.87 -16.27 0.46
CA TYR A 66 -34.61 -15.71 0.97
C TYR A 66 -34.45 -14.24 0.59
N VAL A 67 -34.76 -13.86 -0.66
CA VAL A 67 -34.67 -12.46 -1.10
C VAL A 67 -35.62 -11.57 -0.31
N ILE A 68 -36.85 -12.02 -0.04
CA ILE A 68 -37.80 -11.26 0.79
C ILE A 68 -37.26 -11.14 2.21
N ASP A 69 -36.83 -12.24 2.82
CA ASP A 69 -36.41 -12.24 4.23
C ASP A 69 -35.15 -11.38 4.46
N GLN A 70 -34.24 -11.32 3.49
CA GLN A 70 -32.93 -10.68 3.64
C GLN A 70 -32.80 -9.31 2.99
N PHE A 71 -33.55 -9.04 1.92
CA PHE A 71 -33.29 -7.90 1.05
C PHE A 71 -34.49 -7.00 0.80
N VAL A 72 -35.61 -7.14 1.53
CA VAL A 72 -36.77 -6.23 1.46
C VAL A 72 -36.41 -4.75 1.33
N PRO A 73 -35.48 -4.18 2.12
CA PRO A 73 -35.11 -2.77 2.01
C PRO A 73 -34.62 -2.36 0.60
N VAL A 74 -34.03 -3.29 -0.16
CA VAL A 74 -33.46 -3.08 -1.50
C VAL A 74 -34.22 -3.81 -2.63
N ILE A 75 -35.48 -4.20 -2.37
CA ILE A 75 -36.44 -4.63 -3.41
C ILE A 75 -37.27 -3.41 -3.83
N PHE A 76 -37.40 -3.16 -5.14
CA PHE A 76 -38.30 -2.11 -5.63
C PHE A 76 -39.75 -2.63 -5.73
N ASP A 77 -40.69 -2.01 -5.02
CA ASP A 77 -42.09 -2.42 -4.98
C ASP A 77 -42.93 -1.71 -6.06
N ASP A 78 -43.37 -2.47 -7.06
CA ASP A 78 -44.15 -1.95 -8.18
C ASP A 78 -45.64 -1.72 -7.84
N ASN A 79 -46.11 -2.20 -6.68
CA ASN A 79 -47.46 -1.97 -6.16
C ASN A 79 -47.58 -0.62 -5.42
N VAL A 80 -46.45 0.03 -5.10
CA VAL A 80 -46.41 1.37 -4.50
C VAL A 80 -46.34 2.45 -5.58
N THR A 81 -46.81 3.66 -5.25
CA THR A 81 -46.69 4.81 -6.15
C THR A 81 -45.21 5.08 -6.47
N ARG A 82 -44.84 4.94 -7.74
CA ARG A 82 -43.44 4.92 -8.22
C ARG A 82 -42.56 6.07 -7.74
N SER A 83 -43.09 7.28 -7.61
CA SER A 83 -42.30 8.44 -7.14
C SER A 83 -41.90 8.29 -5.67
N THR A 84 -42.84 7.83 -4.85
CA THR A 84 -42.63 7.57 -3.42
C THR A 84 -41.70 6.38 -3.23
N GLU A 85 -41.97 5.30 -3.96
CA GLU A 85 -41.16 4.09 -3.85
C GLU A 85 -39.70 4.34 -4.24
N ARG A 86 -39.47 5.10 -5.32
CA ARG A 86 -38.12 5.44 -5.75
C ARG A 86 -37.33 6.23 -4.70
N GLN A 87 -37.99 7.08 -3.91
CA GLN A 87 -37.32 7.80 -2.83
C GLN A 87 -36.87 6.85 -1.72
N ARG A 88 -37.77 5.94 -1.30
CA ARG A 88 -37.46 4.90 -0.30
C ARG A 88 -36.32 4.00 -0.79
N TYR A 89 -36.48 3.45 -1.98
CA TYR A 89 -35.53 2.55 -2.62
C TYR A 89 -34.14 3.19 -2.77
N MET A 90 -34.09 4.41 -3.33
CA MET A 90 -32.81 5.08 -3.56
C MET A 90 -32.10 5.51 -2.29
N LEU A 91 -32.85 5.81 -1.22
CA LEU A 91 -32.27 6.10 0.08
C LEU A 91 -31.49 4.89 0.61
N GLU A 92 -32.13 3.72 0.60
CA GLU A 92 -31.53 2.48 1.10
C GLU A 92 -30.42 1.97 0.20
N VAL A 93 -30.66 1.87 -1.11
CA VAL A 93 -29.67 1.35 -2.07
C VAL A 93 -28.45 2.26 -2.15
N HIS A 94 -28.61 3.58 -1.95
CA HIS A 94 -27.46 4.48 -1.80
C HIS A 94 -26.61 4.14 -0.58
N ALA A 95 -27.22 3.96 0.60
CA ALA A 95 -26.49 3.61 1.81
C ALA A 95 -25.78 2.26 1.66
N MET A 96 -26.50 1.23 1.21
CA MET A 96 -25.93 -0.09 0.93
C MET A 96 -24.74 0.00 -0.04
N LEU A 97 -24.90 0.65 -1.21
CA LEU A 97 -23.80 0.76 -2.18
C LEU A 97 -22.64 1.61 -1.67
N ARG A 98 -22.90 2.71 -0.94
CA ARG A 98 -21.86 3.57 -0.36
C ARG A 98 -20.94 2.75 0.54
N ASP A 99 -21.56 1.99 1.45
CA ASP A 99 -20.87 1.26 2.51
C ASP A 99 -20.19 0.01 1.93
N SER A 100 -20.86 -0.75 1.05
CA SER A 100 -20.26 -1.93 0.39
C SER A 100 -19.05 -1.57 -0.46
N VAL A 101 -19.13 -0.47 -1.23
CA VAL A 101 -18.05 -0.06 -2.13
C VAL A 101 -16.84 0.45 -1.37
N GLU A 102 -17.06 1.15 -0.26
CA GLU A 102 -16.02 1.59 0.66
C GLU A 102 -15.36 0.41 1.38
N TYR A 103 -16.16 -0.45 2.00
CA TYR A 103 -15.70 -1.66 2.68
C TYR A 103 -14.81 -2.49 1.74
N TYR A 104 -15.27 -2.73 0.50
CA TYR A 104 -14.52 -3.47 -0.50
C TYR A 104 -13.13 -2.87 -0.79
N LEU A 105 -13.06 -1.54 -0.96
CA LEU A 105 -11.80 -0.87 -1.27
C LEU A 105 -10.86 -0.90 -0.08
N LEU A 106 -11.33 -0.56 1.12
CA LEU A 106 -10.51 -0.49 2.31
C LEU A 106 -9.98 -1.86 2.73
N ALA A 107 -10.78 -2.93 2.55
CA ALA A 107 -10.30 -4.29 2.77
C ALA A 107 -9.12 -4.68 1.86
N ARG A 108 -9.07 -4.15 0.63
CA ARG A 108 -8.00 -4.46 -0.35
C ARG A 108 -6.87 -3.46 -0.38
N LYS A 109 -7.15 -2.22 0.00
CA LYS A 109 -6.22 -1.09 0.03
C LYS A 109 -6.52 -0.22 1.24
N PRO A 110 -6.09 -0.64 2.45
CA PRO A 110 -6.30 0.14 3.68
C PRO A 110 -5.68 1.54 3.62
N SER A 111 -4.63 1.72 2.80
CA SER A 111 -3.96 3.01 2.58
C SER A 111 -4.67 3.94 1.58
N ALA A 112 -5.85 3.58 1.08
CA ALA A 112 -6.61 4.43 0.17
C ALA A 112 -6.99 5.75 0.87
N SER A 113 -6.55 6.87 0.32
CA SER A 113 -6.95 8.20 0.84
C SER A 113 -8.46 8.40 0.75
N GLY A 114 -9.05 9.23 1.62
CA GLY A 114 -10.48 9.58 1.53
C GLY A 114 -10.90 10.14 0.16
N ALA A 115 -9.99 10.81 -0.55
CA ALA A 115 -10.24 11.27 -1.93
C ALA A 115 -10.34 10.11 -2.94
N GLU A 116 -9.56 9.04 -2.76
CA GLU A 116 -9.65 7.83 -3.57
C GLU A 116 -10.91 7.03 -3.24
N VAL A 117 -11.27 6.91 -1.96
CA VAL A 117 -12.54 6.27 -1.52
C VAL A 117 -13.74 6.97 -2.15
N ALA A 118 -13.84 8.30 -2.04
CA ALA A 118 -14.93 9.06 -2.65
C ALA A 118 -14.94 8.94 -4.18
N ALA A 119 -13.77 8.86 -4.82
CA ALA A 119 -13.65 8.67 -6.25
C ALA A 119 -14.08 7.26 -6.70
N TRP A 120 -13.75 6.23 -5.91
CA TRP A 120 -14.10 4.84 -6.12
C TRP A 120 -15.60 4.59 -5.93
N GLN A 121 -16.20 5.16 -4.88
CA GLN A 121 -17.65 5.20 -4.69
C GLN A 121 -18.34 5.80 -5.91
N ARG A 122 -17.91 7.00 -6.33
CA ARG A 122 -18.47 7.67 -7.51
C ARG A 122 -18.31 6.85 -8.80
N ALA A 123 -17.20 6.15 -8.97
CA ALA A 123 -16.95 5.30 -10.13
C ALA A 123 -17.91 4.10 -10.18
N ASN A 124 -18.13 3.43 -9.06
CA ASN A 124 -19.05 2.29 -8.97
C ASN A 124 -20.51 2.73 -9.03
N PHE A 125 -20.86 3.89 -8.49
CA PHE A 125 -22.18 4.51 -8.63
C PHE A 125 -22.52 4.81 -10.09
N ALA A 126 -21.57 5.39 -10.82
CA ALA A 126 -21.73 5.61 -12.25
C ALA A 126 -21.87 4.29 -13.02
N LYS A 127 -21.13 3.24 -12.61
CA LYS A 127 -21.21 1.90 -13.20
C LYS A 127 -22.60 1.31 -12.99
N ALA A 128 -23.07 1.21 -11.75
CA ALA A 128 -24.41 0.69 -11.47
C ALA A 128 -25.51 1.51 -12.17
N HIS A 129 -25.34 2.83 -12.33
CA HIS A 129 -26.30 3.65 -13.06
C HIS A 129 -26.23 3.36 -14.57
N GLN A 130 -25.04 3.18 -15.12
CA GLN A 130 -24.82 2.84 -16.51
C GLN A 130 -25.40 1.47 -16.88
N GLU A 131 -25.27 0.48 -15.99
CA GLU A 131 -25.69 -0.89 -16.24
C GLU A 131 -27.19 -1.11 -15.99
N THR A 132 -27.75 -0.60 -14.87
CA THR A 132 -29.15 -0.92 -14.49
C THR A 132 -29.93 0.18 -13.78
N PHE A 133 -29.44 1.42 -13.75
CA PHE A 133 -30.04 2.44 -12.88
C PHE A 133 -30.17 1.96 -11.43
N TRP A 134 -29.15 1.25 -10.93
CA TRP A 134 -29.09 0.72 -9.56
C TRP A 134 -30.21 -0.27 -9.24
N THR A 135 -30.66 -1.04 -10.23
CA THR A 135 -31.79 -1.96 -10.02
C THR A 135 -31.30 -3.39 -9.96
N HIS A 136 -31.63 -4.10 -8.87
CA HIS A 136 -31.34 -5.52 -8.73
C HIS A 136 -32.63 -6.35 -8.64
N TYR A 137 -33.42 -6.14 -7.58
CA TYR A 137 -34.70 -6.82 -7.36
C TYR A 137 -35.90 -5.90 -7.59
N ARG A 138 -37.03 -6.53 -7.93
CA ARG A 138 -38.33 -5.88 -8.04
C ARG A 138 -39.43 -6.84 -7.63
N GLU A 139 -40.28 -6.41 -6.71
CA GLU A 139 -41.56 -7.06 -6.46
C GLU A 139 -42.54 -6.54 -7.50
N ALA A 140 -42.87 -7.38 -8.49
CA ALA A 140 -43.69 -6.97 -9.61
C ALA A 140 -45.19 -7.09 -9.28
N THR A 141 -46.04 -6.47 -10.11
CA THR A 141 -47.51 -6.47 -9.93
C THR A 141 -48.17 -7.85 -10.10
N ASP A 142 -47.40 -8.87 -10.46
CA ASP A 142 -47.82 -10.27 -10.44
C ASP A 142 -47.42 -10.99 -9.14
N ASP A 143 -47.04 -10.22 -8.12
CA ASP A 143 -46.64 -10.62 -6.76
C ASP A 143 -45.43 -11.57 -6.71
N ASN A 144 -44.68 -11.67 -7.81
CA ASN A 144 -43.45 -12.45 -7.90
C ASN A 144 -42.23 -11.55 -7.74
N ILE A 145 -41.23 -12.04 -6.99
CA ILE A 145 -39.92 -11.38 -6.88
C ILE A 145 -39.12 -11.61 -8.15
N LYS A 146 -38.70 -10.51 -8.75
CA LYS A 146 -37.96 -10.49 -10.00
C LYS A 146 -36.52 -10.05 -9.78
N MET A 147 -35.60 -10.65 -10.51
CA MET A 147 -34.27 -10.13 -10.75
C MET A 147 -34.21 -9.44 -12.11
N VAL A 148 -33.52 -8.31 -12.15
CA VAL A 148 -33.29 -7.53 -13.37
C VAL A 148 -32.47 -8.30 -14.40
N ARG A 149 -32.88 -8.17 -15.68
CA ARG A 149 -32.16 -8.67 -16.85
C ARG A 149 -31.90 -7.54 -17.85
N GLY A 150 -30.70 -7.44 -18.42
CA GLY A 150 -30.41 -6.48 -19.50
C GLY A 150 -30.01 -7.14 -20.82
N ASP A 151 -29.82 -6.32 -21.86
CA ASP A 151 -29.42 -6.69 -23.24
C ASP A 151 -29.96 -8.03 -23.75
N SER A 152 -31.23 -8.03 -24.20
CA SER A 152 -31.95 -9.25 -24.63
C SER A 152 -31.99 -10.37 -23.58
N GLY A 153 -31.79 -10.03 -22.31
CA GLY A 153 -31.86 -10.95 -21.19
C GLY A 153 -30.51 -11.51 -20.73
N HIS A 154 -29.38 -11.15 -21.34
CA HIS A 154 -28.08 -11.75 -21.02
C HIS A 154 -27.41 -11.21 -19.76
N GLY A 155 -27.65 -9.96 -19.36
CA GLY A 155 -27.00 -9.40 -18.17
C GLY A 155 -27.85 -9.59 -16.91
N HIS A 156 -27.26 -10.12 -15.84
CA HIS A 156 -27.95 -10.43 -14.58
C HIS A 156 -27.64 -9.42 -13.49
N GLY A 157 -28.69 -8.92 -12.83
CA GLY A 157 -28.57 -8.06 -11.65
C GLY A 157 -28.00 -6.66 -11.92
N MET A 158 -27.72 -5.95 -10.83
CA MET A 158 -27.38 -4.52 -10.81
C MET A 158 -26.16 -4.15 -11.66
N VAL A 159 -25.14 -4.99 -11.69
CA VAL A 159 -23.91 -4.72 -12.44
C VAL A 159 -23.82 -5.50 -13.76
N GLN A 160 -24.92 -6.11 -14.20
CA GLN A 160 -25.07 -6.79 -15.49
C GLN A 160 -23.99 -7.85 -15.74
N ILE A 161 -23.97 -8.90 -14.92
CA ILE A 161 -23.09 -10.05 -15.15
C ILE A 161 -23.62 -10.84 -16.34
N ASP A 162 -22.88 -10.83 -17.45
CA ASP A 162 -23.29 -11.40 -18.73
C ASP A 162 -23.21 -12.93 -18.74
N ASP A 163 -24.34 -13.61 -18.96
CA ASP A 163 -24.43 -15.07 -18.94
C ASP A 163 -23.71 -15.78 -20.08
N ARG A 164 -23.31 -15.06 -21.14
CA ARG A 164 -22.49 -15.62 -22.22
C ARG A 164 -21.03 -15.69 -21.81
N TRP A 165 -20.54 -14.73 -21.01
CA TRP A 165 -19.12 -14.62 -20.67
C TRP A 165 -18.79 -15.12 -19.26
N HIS A 166 -19.76 -15.09 -18.35
CA HIS A 166 -19.58 -15.36 -16.93
C HIS A 166 -20.47 -16.50 -16.42
N PHE A 167 -20.92 -17.40 -17.30
CA PHE A 167 -21.86 -18.48 -16.95
C PHE A 167 -21.51 -19.25 -15.66
N PRO A 168 -20.26 -19.72 -15.44
CA PRO A 168 -19.92 -20.46 -14.20
C PRO A 168 -20.11 -19.60 -12.94
N LYS A 169 -19.94 -18.29 -13.05
CA LYS A 169 -20.13 -17.35 -11.94
C LYS A 169 -21.60 -17.13 -11.62
N LEU A 170 -22.49 -17.31 -12.59
CA LEU A 170 -23.93 -17.29 -12.34
C LEU A 170 -24.39 -18.53 -11.58
N GLU A 171 -23.80 -19.70 -11.87
CA GLU A 171 -24.04 -20.93 -11.08
C GLU A 171 -23.57 -20.79 -9.62
N GLU A 172 -22.57 -19.95 -9.37
CA GLU A 172 -22.10 -19.56 -8.03
C GLU A 172 -23.00 -18.50 -7.35
N GLY A 173 -24.10 -18.07 -7.97
CA GLY A 173 -25.04 -17.11 -7.39
C GLY A 173 -24.74 -15.63 -7.66
N LYS A 174 -23.65 -15.31 -8.38
CA LYS A 174 -23.20 -13.93 -8.66
C LYS A 174 -24.12 -13.14 -9.60
N GLY A 175 -25.15 -13.78 -10.14
CA GLY A 175 -26.20 -13.13 -10.91
C GLY A 175 -27.31 -12.57 -10.04
N TRP A 176 -27.79 -13.37 -9.09
CA TRP A 176 -29.04 -13.13 -8.38
C TRP A 176 -28.88 -12.66 -6.95
N HIS A 177 -27.79 -12.98 -6.27
CA HIS A 177 -27.56 -12.51 -4.91
C HIS A 177 -26.91 -11.12 -4.98
N ILE A 178 -27.56 -10.09 -4.42
CA ILE A 178 -27.17 -8.69 -4.64
C ILE A 178 -25.72 -8.39 -4.23
N PHE A 179 -25.27 -8.91 -3.08
CA PHE A 179 -23.89 -8.72 -2.60
C PHE A 179 -22.87 -9.45 -3.48
N GLU A 180 -23.04 -10.74 -3.75
CA GLU A 180 -22.22 -11.49 -4.71
C GLU A 180 -22.14 -10.81 -6.08
N ASN A 181 -23.25 -10.24 -6.56
CA ASN A 181 -23.32 -9.51 -7.81
C ASN A 181 -22.44 -8.25 -7.79
N ILE A 182 -22.58 -7.39 -6.78
CA ILE A 182 -21.78 -6.17 -6.69
C ILE A 182 -20.32 -6.46 -6.34
N ILE A 183 -20.03 -7.47 -5.51
CA ILE A 183 -18.66 -7.92 -5.18
C ILE A 183 -17.97 -8.36 -6.46
N TYR A 184 -18.59 -9.26 -7.23
CA TYR A 184 -17.98 -9.74 -8.48
C TYR A 184 -17.80 -8.61 -9.50
N GLY A 185 -18.77 -7.71 -9.62
CA GLY A 185 -18.62 -6.51 -10.46
C GLY A 185 -17.55 -5.56 -9.97
N MET A 186 -17.28 -5.49 -8.66
CA MET A 186 -16.17 -4.71 -8.10
C MET A 186 -14.82 -5.40 -8.34
N GLU A 187 -14.74 -6.73 -8.26
CA GLU A 187 -13.53 -7.50 -8.60
C GLU A 187 -13.07 -7.22 -10.03
N LEU A 188 -13.98 -7.37 -11.00
CA LEU A 188 -13.68 -7.08 -12.41
C LEU A 188 -13.26 -5.62 -12.64
N PHE A 189 -13.78 -4.70 -11.84
CA PHE A 189 -13.53 -3.27 -11.97
C PHE A 189 -12.27 -2.81 -11.23
N TYR A 190 -11.91 -3.49 -10.14
CA TYR A 190 -10.81 -3.10 -9.25
C TYR A 190 -9.45 -3.25 -9.92
N ASP A 191 -9.21 -4.38 -10.58
CA ASP A 191 -7.94 -4.60 -11.32
C ASP A 191 -7.74 -3.50 -12.38
N ALA A 192 -8.80 -3.22 -13.14
CA ALA A 192 -8.79 -2.17 -14.14
C ALA A 192 -8.60 -0.76 -13.52
N TRP A 193 -9.13 -0.52 -12.33
CA TRP A 193 -8.93 0.73 -11.58
C TRP A 193 -7.49 0.92 -11.11
N GLN A 194 -6.83 -0.16 -10.66
CA GLN A 194 -5.41 -0.13 -10.29
C GLN A 194 -4.55 0.11 -11.55
N ASP A 195 -4.78 -0.63 -12.62
CA ASP A 195 -4.04 -0.50 -13.88
C ASP A 195 -4.20 0.90 -14.49
N ALA A 196 -5.40 1.47 -14.40
CA ALA A 196 -5.70 2.80 -14.93
C ALA A 196 -4.83 3.90 -14.31
N ALA A 197 -4.28 3.72 -13.10
CA ALA A 197 -3.37 4.70 -12.50
C ALA A 197 -2.12 4.95 -13.35
N ASN A 198 -1.70 3.96 -14.13
CA ASN A 198 -0.51 3.97 -14.97
C ASN A 198 -0.83 3.99 -16.48
N ALA A 199 -2.11 4.06 -16.85
CA ALA A 199 -2.52 4.05 -18.25
C ALA A 199 -2.08 5.34 -18.95
N SER A 200 -1.62 5.24 -20.21
CA SER A 200 -1.11 6.38 -20.98
C SER A 200 -2.13 7.51 -21.21
N CYS A 201 -3.42 7.18 -21.15
CA CYS A 201 -4.53 8.14 -21.26
C CYS A 201 -4.91 8.82 -19.93
N VAL A 202 -4.26 8.45 -18.82
CA VAL A 202 -4.49 9.00 -17.49
C VAL A 202 -3.28 9.87 -17.11
N SER A 203 -3.52 11.16 -16.90
CA SER A 203 -2.43 12.14 -16.69
C SER A 203 -1.74 12.03 -15.34
N SER A 204 -2.40 11.47 -14.34
CA SER A 204 -1.85 11.20 -13.01
C SER A 204 -2.67 10.12 -12.29
N PRO A 205 -2.09 9.39 -11.33
CA PRO A 205 -2.83 8.44 -10.49
C PRO A 205 -4.01 9.05 -9.72
N SER A 206 -4.01 10.36 -9.48
CA SER A 206 -5.09 11.09 -8.82
C SER A 206 -6.12 11.70 -9.78
N ASN A 207 -5.96 11.51 -11.10
CA ASN A 207 -6.98 11.90 -12.08
C ASN A 207 -8.12 10.87 -12.07
N TRP A 208 -8.94 10.97 -11.03
CA TRP A 208 -10.01 10.03 -10.70
C TRP A 208 -11.04 9.86 -11.80
N ARG A 209 -11.38 10.94 -12.51
CA ARG A 209 -12.34 10.88 -13.61
C ARG A 209 -11.81 10.04 -14.77
N ASN A 210 -10.56 10.23 -15.17
CA ASN A 210 -9.98 9.45 -16.26
C ASN A 210 -9.68 8.02 -15.82
N ARG A 211 -9.28 7.79 -14.56
CA ARG A 211 -9.16 6.44 -14.00
C ARG A 211 -10.48 5.68 -14.05
N ALA A 212 -11.57 6.30 -13.60
CA ALA A 212 -12.92 5.72 -13.65
C ALA A 212 -13.32 5.34 -15.09
N ARG A 213 -13.08 6.24 -16.05
CA ARG A 213 -13.37 5.97 -17.48
C ARG A 213 -12.54 4.82 -18.03
N SER A 214 -11.25 4.77 -17.71
CA SER A 214 -10.35 3.69 -18.12
C SER A 214 -10.78 2.34 -17.53
N ALA A 215 -11.11 2.31 -16.24
CA ALA A 215 -11.61 1.10 -15.58
C ALA A 215 -12.93 0.63 -16.20
N TYR A 216 -13.85 1.56 -16.48
CA TYR A 216 -15.11 1.23 -17.16
C TYR A 216 -14.91 0.71 -18.58
N SER A 217 -13.99 1.29 -19.36
CA SER A 217 -13.69 0.78 -20.69
C SER A 217 -13.22 -0.68 -20.67
N VAL A 218 -12.44 -1.07 -19.66
CA VAL A 218 -12.04 -2.47 -19.44
C VAL A 218 -13.22 -3.31 -18.98
N TYR A 219 -14.00 -2.85 -18.00
CA TYR A 219 -15.17 -3.57 -17.50
C TYR A 219 -16.15 -3.92 -18.63
N ASN A 220 -16.41 -2.97 -19.52
CA ASN A 220 -17.36 -3.14 -20.62
C ASN A 220 -16.75 -3.80 -21.87
N GLY A 221 -15.44 -3.75 -22.06
CA GLY A 221 -14.80 -4.12 -23.33
C GLY A 221 -13.63 -5.12 -23.24
N GLY A 222 -13.27 -5.55 -22.03
CA GLY A 222 -12.11 -6.39 -21.73
C GLY A 222 -10.80 -5.60 -21.57
N ALA A 223 -9.77 -6.27 -21.02
CA ALA A 223 -8.50 -5.67 -20.60
C ALA A 223 -7.80 -4.79 -21.66
N SER A 224 -7.93 -5.15 -22.95
CA SER A 224 -7.33 -4.39 -24.07
C SER A 224 -7.91 -2.99 -24.27
N LYS A 225 -9.00 -2.64 -23.58
CA LYS A 225 -9.78 -1.41 -23.81
C LYS A 225 -9.48 -0.29 -22.83
N ILE A 226 -8.44 -0.38 -22.01
CA ILE A 226 -8.12 0.59 -20.94
C ILE A 226 -8.09 2.07 -21.35
N CYS A 227 -7.82 2.38 -22.63
CA CYS A 227 -7.84 3.75 -23.16
C CYS A 227 -8.87 3.95 -24.29
N ARG A 228 -9.86 3.06 -24.45
CA ARG A 228 -10.87 3.11 -25.52
C ARG A 228 -11.56 4.46 -25.60
N TRP A 229 -11.86 5.08 -24.45
CA TRP A 229 -12.55 6.36 -24.36
C TRP A 229 -11.81 7.54 -25.03
N THR A 230 -10.52 7.39 -25.35
CA THR A 230 -9.73 8.39 -26.12
C THR A 230 -9.95 8.31 -27.62
N ASN A 231 -10.54 7.21 -28.11
CA ASN A 231 -10.82 7.00 -29.52
C ASN A 231 -12.32 7.17 -29.79
N PRO A 232 -12.78 8.35 -30.26
CA PRO A 232 -14.19 8.58 -30.53
C PRO A 232 -14.75 7.74 -31.69
N ASN A 233 -13.89 7.08 -32.47
CA ASN A 233 -14.29 6.22 -33.58
C ASN A 233 -14.43 4.74 -33.20
N ASP A 234 -14.10 4.35 -31.96
CA ASP A 234 -14.37 2.99 -31.50
C ASP A 234 -15.90 2.77 -31.47
N PRO A 235 -16.42 1.64 -32.00
CA PRO A 235 -17.86 1.37 -32.03
C PRO A 235 -18.55 1.45 -30.65
N TRP A 236 -17.80 1.26 -29.57
CA TRP A 236 -18.29 1.27 -28.20
C TRP A 236 -17.92 2.55 -27.43
N ALA A 237 -17.30 3.55 -28.07
CA ALA A 237 -16.96 4.82 -27.44
C ALA A 237 -18.18 5.54 -26.83
N ARG A 238 -19.37 5.33 -27.41
CA ARG A 238 -20.64 5.86 -26.88
C ARG A 238 -20.94 5.39 -25.45
N ASN A 239 -20.52 4.18 -25.08
CA ASN A 239 -20.75 3.63 -23.75
C ASN A 239 -19.84 4.35 -22.73
N ASP A 240 -18.58 4.63 -23.10
CA ASP A 240 -17.67 5.41 -22.25
C ASP A 240 -18.16 6.85 -22.05
N ILE A 241 -18.76 7.45 -23.08
CA ILE A 241 -19.37 8.78 -22.99
C ILE A 241 -20.54 8.73 -22.02
N GLY A 242 -21.46 7.77 -22.19
CA GLY A 242 -22.60 7.60 -21.30
C GLY A 242 -22.20 7.36 -19.84
N TYR A 243 -21.15 6.58 -19.60
CA TYR A 243 -20.59 6.38 -18.27
C TYR A 243 -19.99 7.67 -17.71
N ALA A 244 -19.18 8.39 -18.50
CA ALA A 244 -18.57 9.64 -18.08
C ALA A 244 -19.62 10.72 -17.73
N ASP A 245 -20.70 10.80 -18.50
CA ASP A 245 -21.82 11.71 -18.24
C ASP A 245 -22.51 11.38 -16.91
N LYS A 246 -22.72 10.10 -16.60
CA LYS A 246 -23.29 9.67 -15.32
C LYS A 246 -22.34 9.94 -14.17
N TYR A 247 -21.05 9.65 -14.34
CA TYR A 247 -20.02 9.98 -13.38
C TYR A 247 -20.03 11.48 -13.07
N ASP A 248 -20.08 12.34 -14.09
CA ASP A 248 -20.04 13.79 -13.95
C ASP A 248 -21.31 14.36 -13.33
N SER A 249 -22.48 13.99 -13.85
CA SER A 249 -23.77 14.56 -13.49
C SER A 249 -24.32 14.09 -12.14
N ARG A 250 -24.00 12.85 -11.71
CA ARG A 250 -24.45 12.27 -10.43
C ARG A 250 -25.96 12.39 -10.20
N THR A 251 -26.76 12.20 -11.25
CA THR A 251 -28.22 12.43 -11.20
C THR A 251 -28.96 11.55 -10.19
N TRP A 252 -28.36 10.47 -9.69
CA TRP A 252 -28.89 9.69 -8.57
C TRP A 252 -29.14 10.54 -7.31
N LEU A 253 -28.33 11.58 -7.09
CA LEU A 253 -28.49 12.48 -5.94
C LEU A 253 -29.83 13.22 -5.91
N ASN A 254 -30.52 13.31 -7.05
CA ASN A 254 -31.86 13.91 -7.12
C ASN A 254 -32.93 13.04 -6.41
N TYR A 255 -32.61 11.79 -6.08
CA TYR A 255 -33.52 10.81 -5.48
C TYR A 255 -33.13 10.43 -4.04
N ILE A 256 -32.09 11.03 -3.48
CA ILE A 256 -31.57 10.71 -2.14
C ILE A 256 -31.84 11.90 -1.22
N SER A 257 -32.75 11.70 -0.26
CA SER A 257 -33.14 12.74 0.71
C SER A 257 -32.11 12.96 1.82
N ASN A 258 -31.43 11.89 2.25
CA ASN A 258 -30.37 11.91 3.24
C ASN A 258 -29.17 11.08 2.74
N ARG A 259 -28.02 11.72 2.55
CA ARG A 259 -26.79 11.07 2.06
C ARG A 259 -26.07 10.28 3.15
N ASP A 260 -26.40 10.56 4.40
CA ASP A 260 -25.80 9.97 5.60
C ASP A 260 -26.74 8.91 6.20
N HIS A 261 -27.78 8.50 5.46
CA HIS A 261 -28.65 7.40 5.85
C HIS A 261 -27.83 6.13 6.09
N GLU A 262 -28.15 5.43 7.16
CA GLU A 262 -27.55 4.14 7.50
C GLU A 262 -28.44 3.02 6.95
N THR A 263 -27.81 2.06 6.28
CA THR A 263 -28.49 0.89 5.73
C THR A 263 -28.94 -0.04 6.85
N THR A 264 -30.09 -0.67 6.66
CA THR A 264 -30.62 -1.72 7.56
C THR A 264 -29.98 -3.09 7.33
N LEU A 265 -29.19 -3.22 6.26
CA LEU A 265 -28.44 -4.43 5.91
C LEU A 265 -27.08 -4.48 6.62
N ASP A 266 -26.70 -5.65 7.14
CA ASP A 266 -25.36 -5.89 7.72
C ASP A 266 -24.30 -6.01 6.61
N ILE A 267 -23.72 -4.87 6.24
CA ILE A 267 -22.78 -4.80 5.12
C ILE A 267 -21.54 -5.69 5.34
N PRO A 268 -20.81 -5.62 6.48
CA PRO A 268 -19.69 -6.53 6.71
C PRO A 268 -20.07 -8.00 6.57
N CYS A 269 -21.18 -8.42 7.20
CA CYS A 269 -21.62 -9.82 7.14
C CYS A 269 -21.83 -10.29 5.69
N PHE A 270 -22.62 -9.53 4.92
CA PHE A 270 -22.92 -9.91 3.54
C PHE A 270 -21.72 -9.76 2.59
N MET A 271 -20.80 -8.82 2.87
CA MET A 271 -19.59 -8.64 2.07
C MET A 271 -18.53 -9.74 2.32
N GLU A 272 -18.57 -10.37 3.49
CA GLU A 272 -17.69 -11.49 3.87
C GLU A 272 -18.26 -12.87 3.48
N GLY A 273 -19.53 -12.93 3.09
CA GLY A 273 -20.18 -14.17 2.64
C GLY A 273 -20.55 -15.12 3.79
N ASN A 274 -20.78 -14.60 4.99
CA ASN A 274 -21.13 -15.41 6.16
C ASN A 274 -22.53 -16.04 5.97
N ALA A 275 -22.69 -17.31 6.36
CA ALA A 275 -23.93 -18.08 6.11
C ALA A 275 -25.13 -17.65 6.96
N ASP A 276 -24.89 -16.94 8.07
CA ASP A 276 -25.92 -16.56 9.06
C ASP A 276 -26.28 -15.06 9.01
N CYS A 277 -26.03 -14.39 7.88
CA CYS A 277 -26.39 -12.98 7.74
C CYS A 277 -27.91 -12.79 7.76
N ALA A 278 -28.37 -11.85 8.59
CA ALA A 278 -29.76 -11.43 8.69
C ALA A 278 -29.88 -9.93 8.42
N ALA A 279 -30.95 -9.48 7.75
CA ALA A 279 -31.36 -8.08 7.81
C ALA A 279 -31.54 -7.68 9.28
N VAL A 280 -30.87 -6.62 9.72
CA VAL A 280 -30.92 -6.21 11.12
C VAL A 280 -32.19 -5.38 11.30
N GLU A 281 -33.04 -5.75 12.27
CA GLU A 281 -34.07 -4.83 12.76
C GLU A 281 -33.41 -3.46 13.07
N PRO A 282 -34.02 -2.31 12.70
CA PRO A 282 -33.43 -1.00 12.95
C PRO A 282 -33.09 -0.85 14.43
N VAL A 283 -31.79 -0.85 14.74
CA VAL A 283 -31.30 -0.71 16.10
C VAL A 283 -31.20 0.80 16.38
N ASP A 284 -31.86 1.26 17.43
CA ASP A 284 -31.73 2.65 17.87
C ASP A 284 -30.28 2.90 18.32
N ALA A 285 -29.52 3.61 17.49
CA ALA A 285 -28.13 3.94 17.77
C ALA A 285 -28.01 4.83 19.02
N ASP A 286 -29.05 5.61 19.37
CA ASP A 286 -29.05 6.49 20.53
C ASP A 286 -29.45 5.79 21.84
N ASP A 287 -29.81 4.49 21.82
CA ASP A 287 -30.06 3.71 23.03
C ASP A 287 -28.79 2.98 23.51
N PRO A 288 -28.20 3.35 24.67
CA PRO A 288 -26.99 2.73 25.18
C PRO A 288 -27.10 1.23 25.45
N ALA A 289 -28.31 0.69 25.58
CA ALA A 289 -28.53 -0.76 25.70
C ALA A 289 -28.05 -1.53 24.45
N ASN A 290 -27.95 -0.86 23.31
CA ASN A 290 -27.57 -1.46 22.03
C ASN A 290 -26.06 -1.42 21.75
N TRP A 291 -25.28 -0.68 22.54
CA TRP A 291 -23.85 -0.46 22.27
C TRP A 291 -22.91 -1.63 22.65
N PRO A 292 -23.14 -2.37 23.74
CA PRO A 292 -22.23 -3.44 24.14
C PRO A 292 -22.01 -4.48 23.03
N GLY A 293 -20.75 -4.85 22.78
CA GLY A 293 -20.40 -5.82 21.75
C GLY A 293 -20.33 -5.28 20.31
N ARG A 294 -20.64 -4.00 20.08
CA ARG A 294 -20.57 -3.37 18.75
C ARG A 294 -19.41 -2.38 18.65
N GLN A 295 -19.02 -2.06 17.42
CA GLN A 295 -18.22 -0.87 17.14
C GLN A 295 -19.12 0.37 17.16
N ILE A 296 -18.69 1.41 17.86
CA ILE A 296 -19.40 2.68 18.00
C ILE A 296 -18.55 3.75 17.33
N ASN A 297 -19.06 4.36 16.26
CA ASN A 297 -18.41 5.47 15.57
C ASN A 297 -18.89 6.78 16.19
N LEU A 298 -18.00 7.50 16.85
CA LEU A 298 -18.33 8.77 17.49
C LEU A 298 -18.33 9.91 16.47
N ALA A 299 -19.17 10.92 16.70
CA ALA A 299 -19.21 12.13 15.87
C ALA A 299 -17.87 12.89 15.83
N SER A 300 -16.98 12.65 16.80
CA SER A 300 -15.62 13.20 16.84
C SER A 300 -14.63 12.46 15.92
N GLY A 301 -15.03 11.35 15.30
CA GLY A 301 -14.28 10.61 14.28
C GLY A 301 -13.67 9.30 14.77
N GLU A 302 -13.57 9.09 16.09
CA GLU A 302 -13.01 7.87 16.66
C GLU A 302 -13.97 6.67 16.52
N ALA A 303 -13.39 5.48 16.36
CA ALA A 303 -14.09 4.21 16.45
C ALA A 303 -13.86 3.59 17.83
N CYS A 304 -14.92 3.10 18.47
CA CYS A 304 -14.89 2.75 19.88
C CYS A 304 -15.60 1.45 20.22
N ARG A 305 -15.26 0.90 21.38
CA ARG A 305 -16.00 -0.10 22.14
C ARG A 305 -16.63 0.56 23.36
N PHE A 306 -17.86 0.20 23.69
CA PHE A 306 -18.50 0.64 24.93
C PHE A 306 -18.36 -0.45 25.99
N GLU A 307 -17.44 -0.24 26.92
CA GLU A 307 -17.06 -1.22 27.94
C GLU A 307 -17.11 -0.55 29.33
N ASN A 308 -17.68 -1.24 30.31
CA ASN A 308 -17.74 -0.76 31.70
C ASN A 308 -18.28 0.68 31.86
N ASN A 309 -19.28 1.05 31.04
CA ASN A 309 -19.90 2.38 31.04
C ASN A 309 -18.96 3.53 30.61
N ALA A 310 -17.98 3.23 29.75
CA ALA A 310 -17.08 4.18 29.13
C ALA A 310 -16.72 3.74 27.69
N PHE A 311 -16.22 4.68 26.89
CA PHE A 311 -15.72 4.42 25.55
C PHE A 311 -14.21 4.16 25.55
N GLU A 312 -13.82 3.02 25.01
CA GLU A 312 -12.44 2.65 24.68
C GLU A 312 -12.29 2.80 23.17
N CYS A 313 -11.50 3.76 22.71
CA CYS A 313 -11.50 4.21 21.33
C CYS A 313 -10.13 4.12 20.67
N VAL A 314 -10.12 4.03 19.36
CA VAL A 314 -8.96 4.28 18.50
C VAL A 314 -9.28 5.42 17.53
N ALA A 315 -8.25 6.12 17.08
CA ALA A 315 -8.44 7.28 16.20
C ALA A 315 -9.06 6.90 14.84
N GLU A 316 -8.68 5.75 14.29
CA GLU A 316 -9.14 5.27 12.98
C GLU A 316 -9.80 3.89 13.12
N ALA A 317 -10.88 3.65 12.36
CA ALA A 317 -11.61 2.38 12.41
C ALA A 317 -10.75 1.16 12.06
N VAL A 318 -9.70 1.32 11.23
CA VAL A 318 -8.77 0.24 10.88
C VAL A 318 -8.00 -0.30 12.09
N ASP A 319 -7.82 0.52 13.13
CA ASP A 319 -7.10 0.14 14.35
C ASP A 319 -8.00 -0.61 15.35
N MET A 320 -9.31 -0.74 15.09
CA MET A 320 -10.27 -1.39 16.00
C MET A 320 -9.92 -2.84 16.34
N LEU A 321 -9.10 -3.49 15.51
CA LEU A 321 -8.68 -4.86 15.76
C LEU A 321 -7.96 -5.01 17.11
N CYS A 322 -7.15 -4.03 17.55
CA CYS A 322 -6.49 -4.14 18.85
C CYS A 322 -7.49 -4.18 20.01
N LEU A 323 -8.56 -3.38 19.94
CA LEU A 323 -9.64 -3.38 20.92
C LEU A 323 -10.46 -4.67 20.84
N ASN A 324 -10.72 -5.17 19.64
CA ASN A 324 -11.43 -6.44 19.45
C ASN A 324 -10.62 -7.62 20.01
N ILE A 325 -9.29 -7.65 19.83
CA ILE A 325 -8.44 -8.67 20.47
C ILE A 325 -8.53 -8.58 22.00
N GLN A 326 -8.57 -7.37 22.56
CA GLN A 326 -8.63 -7.16 24.00
C GLN A 326 -10.00 -7.48 24.63
N TYR A 327 -11.11 -7.14 23.96
CA TYR A 327 -12.47 -7.22 24.49
C TYR A 327 -13.34 -8.32 23.84
N GLY A 328 -12.82 -8.99 22.82
CA GLY A 328 -13.54 -9.99 22.01
C GLY A 328 -14.11 -9.43 20.71
N ALA A 329 -14.47 -10.34 19.80
CA ALA A 329 -15.04 -10.00 18.50
C ALA A 329 -16.30 -9.14 18.63
N SER A 330 -16.55 -8.29 17.64
CA SER A 330 -17.81 -7.57 17.56
C SER A 330 -18.96 -8.53 17.22
N THR A 331 -20.05 -8.44 17.96
CA THR A 331 -21.21 -9.35 17.88
C THR A 331 -22.41 -8.72 17.18
N GLY A 332 -22.23 -7.54 16.56
CA GLY A 332 -23.22 -6.88 15.70
C GLY A 332 -22.58 -5.74 14.90
N GLY A 333 -23.32 -5.23 13.90
CA GLY A 333 -22.88 -4.13 13.04
C GLY A 333 -22.55 -2.84 13.81
N SER A 334 -21.81 -1.95 13.15
CA SER A 334 -21.41 -0.65 13.73
C SER A 334 -22.61 0.27 13.93
N LEU A 335 -22.56 1.12 14.96
CA LEU A 335 -23.56 2.16 15.21
C LEU A 335 -22.89 3.53 15.26
N SER A 336 -23.62 4.58 14.87
CA SER A 336 -23.16 5.98 14.96
C SER A 336 -24.11 6.83 15.83
N PRO A 337 -24.08 6.69 17.17
CA PRO A 337 -24.96 7.44 18.05
C PRO A 337 -24.69 8.95 17.97
N SER A 338 -25.70 9.76 18.29
CA SER A 338 -25.56 11.20 18.38
C SER A 338 -24.58 11.61 19.49
N ALA A 339 -23.83 12.69 19.25
CA ALA A 339 -22.94 13.28 20.26
C ALA A 339 -23.69 13.58 21.57
N SER A 340 -24.96 13.98 21.47
CA SER A 340 -25.78 14.35 22.64
C SER A 340 -25.98 13.21 23.64
N VAL A 341 -25.93 11.96 23.19
CA VAL A 341 -26.02 10.78 24.05
C VAL A 341 -24.63 10.32 24.49
N THR A 342 -23.65 10.32 23.59
CA THR A 342 -22.29 9.80 23.87
C THR A 342 -21.48 10.71 24.79
N ASP A 343 -21.72 12.03 24.77
CA ASP A 343 -21.05 13.01 25.65
C ASP A 343 -21.31 12.79 27.15
N ALA A 344 -22.29 11.95 27.51
CA ALA A 344 -22.57 11.57 28.89
C ALA A 344 -21.56 10.58 29.49
N TYR A 345 -20.70 9.97 28.67
CA TYR A 345 -19.80 8.88 29.07
C TYR A 345 -18.32 9.27 28.95
N GLY A 346 -17.49 8.66 29.79
CA GLY A 346 -16.04 8.85 29.71
C GLY A 346 -15.48 8.25 28.42
N LYS A 347 -14.41 8.85 27.87
CA LYS A 347 -13.73 8.41 26.65
C LYS A 347 -12.23 8.32 26.86
N THR A 348 -11.64 7.18 26.48
CA THR A 348 -10.20 6.97 26.38
C THR A 348 -9.85 6.68 24.93
N VAL A 349 -9.00 7.51 24.31
CA VAL A 349 -8.49 7.26 22.96
C VAL A 349 -7.09 6.66 23.07
N HIS A 350 -6.95 5.43 22.60
CA HIS A 350 -5.69 4.69 22.60
C HIS A 350 -4.87 5.08 21.38
N GLU A 351 -3.60 5.40 21.61
CA GLU A 351 -2.62 5.52 20.53
C GLU A 351 -2.43 4.13 19.90
N LYS A 352 -2.42 4.05 18.56
CA LYS A 352 -2.51 2.76 17.84
C LYS A 352 -1.38 1.81 18.23
N HIS A 353 -0.15 2.31 18.38
CA HIS A 353 0.99 1.49 18.75
C HIS A 353 0.88 0.99 20.18
N ALA A 354 0.47 1.85 21.11
CA ALA A 354 0.20 1.44 22.48
C ALA A 354 -0.91 0.37 22.55
N CYS A 355 -1.98 0.52 21.78
CA CYS A 355 -3.10 -0.42 21.74
C CYS A 355 -2.67 -1.81 21.26
N PHE A 356 -2.02 -1.89 20.10
CA PHE A 356 -1.53 -3.16 19.56
C PHE A 356 -0.44 -3.79 20.42
N ALA A 357 0.44 -3.00 21.03
CA ALA A 357 1.46 -3.52 21.96
C ALA A 357 0.85 -4.18 23.19
N GLY A 358 -0.30 -3.66 23.68
CA GLY A 358 -1.05 -4.25 24.79
C GLY A 358 -1.88 -5.48 24.39
N ALA A 359 -2.41 -5.48 23.17
CA ALA A 359 -3.32 -6.53 22.69
C ALA A 359 -2.59 -7.76 22.11
N VAL A 360 -1.48 -7.57 21.40
CA VAL A 360 -0.81 -8.63 20.62
C VAL A 360 0.49 -9.05 21.26
N THR A 361 0.46 -10.21 21.92
CA THR A 361 1.67 -10.78 22.55
C THR A 361 2.74 -11.09 21.50
N GLY A 362 3.99 -10.73 21.81
CA GLY A 362 5.15 -11.00 20.94
C GLY A 362 5.26 -10.10 19.70
N LEU A 363 4.40 -9.10 19.55
CA LEU A 363 4.48 -8.12 18.46
C LEU A 363 5.77 -7.29 18.57
N SER A 364 6.49 -7.16 17.46
CA SER A 364 7.63 -6.26 17.35
C SER A 364 7.15 -4.91 16.83
N MET A 365 7.35 -3.87 17.64
CA MET A 365 6.85 -2.53 17.37
C MET A 365 7.75 -1.77 16.38
N VAL A 366 7.21 -0.71 15.79
CA VAL A 366 7.97 0.18 14.90
C VAL A 366 9.26 0.67 15.58
N GLY A 367 10.35 0.70 14.83
CA GLY A 367 11.69 1.03 15.29
C GLY A 367 12.47 -0.15 15.87
N GLN A 368 11.80 -1.21 16.34
CA GLN A 368 12.47 -2.39 16.90
C GLN A 368 13.14 -3.22 15.80
N SER A 369 14.09 -4.07 16.22
CA SER A 369 14.83 -4.93 15.31
C SER A 369 14.38 -6.38 15.44
N ILE A 370 14.28 -7.05 14.30
CA ILE A 370 13.91 -8.47 14.19
C ILE A 370 14.92 -9.22 13.33
N THR A 371 15.15 -10.49 13.63
CA THR A 371 15.82 -11.44 12.72
C THR A 371 14.75 -12.18 11.94
N SER A 372 14.90 -12.27 10.61
CA SER A 372 14.07 -13.18 9.79
C SER A 372 14.62 -14.59 9.95
N GLU A 373 13.85 -15.54 10.46
CA GLU A 373 14.32 -16.93 10.67
C GLU A 373 14.20 -17.78 9.40
N VAL A 374 13.32 -17.35 8.49
CA VAL A 374 13.04 -18.02 7.22
C VAL A 374 13.22 -17.07 6.04
N GLU A 375 13.33 -17.67 4.85
CA GLU A 375 13.28 -16.94 3.59
C GLU A 375 11.81 -16.75 3.22
N ILE A 376 11.35 -15.50 3.13
CA ILE A 376 9.97 -15.20 2.74
C ILE A 376 9.89 -14.07 1.72
N ASN A 377 8.98 -14.22 0.75
CA ASN A 377 8.68 -13.19 -0.23
C ASN A 377 8.32 -11.86 0.45
N VAL A 378 9.00 -10.80 0.02
CA VAL A 378 8.63 -9.43 0.37
C VAL A 378 7.51 -8.98 -0.55
N ARG A 379 6.42 -8.44 0.01
CA ARG A 379 5.18 -8.11 -0.69
C ARG A 379 4.88 -6.62 -0.63
N ALA A 380 4.16 -6.11 -1.62
CA ALA A 380 3.79 -4.69 -1.68
C ALA A 380 2.84 -4.26 -0.56
N THR A 381 1.96 -5.17 -0.14
CA THR A 381 1.00 -5.03 0.97
C THR A 381 1.00 -6.33 1.78
N PRO A 382 0.44 -6.34 3.01
CA PRO A 382 0.15 -7.58 3.74
C PRO A 382 -0.62 -8.55 2.85
N GLY A 383 -0.14 -9.79 2.72
CA GLY A 383 -0.72 -10.81 1.85
C GLY A 383 -0.69 -10.55 0.33
N GLY A 384 -0.31 -9.35 -0.14
CA GLY A 384 -0.43 -8.91 -1.53
C GLY A 384 0.65 -9.44 -2.48
N SER A 385 0.78 -8.87 -3.67
CA SER A 385 1.73 -9.34 -4.70
C SER A 385 3.19 -9.27 -4.22
N ALA A 386 3.97 -10.31 -4.56
CA ALA A 386 5.40 -10.34 -4.30
C ALA A 386 6.15 -9.31 -5.15
N LEU A 387 7.16 -8.66 -4.57
CA LEU A 387 8.00 -7.66 -5.24
C LEU A 387 9.17 -8.27 -6.03
N GLY A 388 9.25 -9.60 -6.08
CA GLY A 388 10.28 -10.34 -6.82
C GLY A 388 11.60 -10.55 -6.06
N PHE A 389 11.60 -10.38 -4.74
CA PHE A 389 12.72 -10.68 -3.84
C PHE A 389 12.22 -11.16 -2.47
N THR A 390 13.10 -11.79 -1.70
CA THR A 390 12.81 -12.42 -0.40
C THR A 390 13.61 -11.78 0.73
N SER A 391 13.12 -11.93 1.97
CA SER A 391 13.95 -11.73 3.15
C SER A 391 15.01 -12.81 3.24
N GLN A 392 16.14 -12.46 3.84
CA GLN A 392 17.26 -13.36 4.07
C GLN A 392 17.20 -13.97 5.48
N PRO A 393 17.21 -15.31 5.62
CA PRO A 393 17.33 -15.97 6.92
C PRO A 393 18.56 -15.48 7.70
N GLY A 394 18.40 -15.22 9.00
CA GLY A 394 19.44 -14.73 9.90
C GLY A 394 19.79 -13.24 9.75
N LYS A 395 19.24 -12.54 8.75
CA LYS A 395 19.45 -11.09 8.60
C LYS A 395 18.55 -10.32 9.57
N VAL A 396 19.13 -9.27 10.14
CA VAL A 396 18.42 -8.34 11.02
C VAL A 396 17.80 -7.21 10.20
N TYR A 397 16.52 -6.94 10.43
CA TYR A 397 15.74 -5.85 9.84
C TYR A 397 15.20 -4.95 10.93
N GLN A 398 14.97 -3.68 10.58
CA GLN A 398 14.19 -2.78 11.41
C GLN A 398 12.72 -2.87 10.99
N VAL A 399 11.82 -2.97 11.97
CA VAL A 399 10.38 -2.90 11.75
C VAL A 399 10.02 -1.44 11.48
N LEU A 400 9.61 -1.13 10.26
CA LEU A 400 9.25 0.23 9.81
C LEU A 400 7.75 0.49 9.92
N ASP A 401 6.98 -0.58 9.95
CA ASP A 401 5.54 -0.60 10.18
C ASP A 401 5.13 -2.04 10.48
N TYR A 402 3.92 -2.22 10.99
CA TYR A 402 3.33 -3.55 11.13
C TYR A 402 1.84 -3.52 10.76
N VAL A 403 1.34 -4.67 10.33
CA VAL A 403 -0.09 -4.93 10.21
C VAL A 403 -0.38 -6.23 10.95
N VAL A 404 -1.44 -6.20 11.75
CA VAL A 404 -2.03 -7.40 12.32
C VAL A 404 -3.41 -7.54 11.69
N ASP A 405 -3.73 -8.73 11.21
CA ASP A 405 -5.08 -9.08 10.79
C ASP A 405 -5.53 -10.37 11.49
N ASP A 406 -6.83 -10.65 11.39
CA ASP A 406 -7.50 -11.77 12.05
C ASP A 406 -7.45 -11.69 13.60
N ILE A 407 -8.62 -11.71 14.23
CA ILE A 407 -8.73 -11.57 15.68
C ILE A 407 -8.16 -12.78 16.44
N ASP A 408 -8.29 -13.97 15.87
CA ASP A 408 -7.95 -15.24 16.51
C ASP A 408 -6.53 -15.67 16.14
N ALA A 409 -6.23 -15.70 14.84
CA ALA A 409 -4.92 -16.07 14.34
C ALA A 409 -3.86 -14.98 14.57
N GLN A 410 -4.26 -13.70 14.53
CA GLN A 410 -3.36 -12.55 14.69
C GLN A 410 -2.16 -12.63 13.74
N HIS A 411 -2.42 -12.76 12.45
CA HIS A 411 -1.37 -12.79 11.43
C HIS A 411 -0.55 -11.51 11.50
N ARG A 412 0.77 -11.63 11.67
CA ARG A 412 1.69 -10.48 11.77
C ARG A 412 2.34 -10.23 10.41
N TYR A 413 2.39 -8.98 10.02
CA TYR A 413 3.17 -8.53 8.87
C TYR A 413 4.06 -7.37 9.30
N TYR A 414 5.34 -7.43 8.94
CA TYR A 414 6.29 -6.36 9.23
C TYR A 414 6.78 -5.71 7.94
N LEU A 415 6.71 -4.38 7.87
CA LEU A 415 7.34 -3.61 6.81
C LEU A 415 8.83 -3.53 7.08
N ILE A 416 9.63 -3.97 6.11
CA ILE A 416 11.09 -3.97 6.16
C ILE A 416 11.68 -3.32 4.91
N SER A 417 12.95 -2.92 4.98
CA SER A 417 13.74 -2.53 3.80
C SER A 417 14.62 -3.72 3.36
N GLU A 418 14.45 -4.16 2.11
CA GLU A 418 15.30 -5.16 1.48
C GLU A 418 15.65 -4.69 0.07
N ASN A 419 16.93 -4.73 -0.30
CA ASN A 419 17.45 -4.22 -1.58
C ASN A 419 17.05 -2.76 -1.88
N GLY A 420 16.99 -1.92 -0.84
CA GLY A 420 16.62 -0.50 -0.95
C GLY A 420 15.14 -0.27 -1.31
N LYS A 421 14.29 -1.28 -1.15
CA LYS A 421 12.85 -1.20 -1.36
C LYS A 421 12.11 -1.60 -0.09
N LEU A 422 11.02 -0.89 0.18
CA LEU A 422 10.11 -1.20 1.28
C LEU A 422 9.10 -2.27 0.85
N GLY A 423 8.81 -3.21 1.75
CA GLY A 423 7.70 -4.15 1.59
C GLY A 423 7.48 -5.02 2.83
N TYR A 424 6.32 -5.67 2.87
CA TYR A 424 5.88 -6.46 4.01
C TYR A 424 6.36 -7.91 3.89
N ILE A 425 6.85 -8.46 5.01
CA ILE A 425 7.03 -9.89 5.21
C ILE A 425 5.94 -10.42 6.13
N TYR A 426 5.49 -11.65 5.91
CA TYR A 426 4.68 -12.35 6.90
C TYR A 426 5.59 -12.85 8.02
N ALA A 427 5.14 -12.66 9.25
CA ALA A 427 5.89 -12.89 10.48
C ALA A 427 5.19 -13.87 11.43
N GLY A 428 4.28 -14.68 10.89
CA GLY A 428 3.58 -15.74 11.60
C GLY A 428 2.32 -15.28 12.35
N GLU A 429 1.61 -16.28 12.83
CA GLU A 429 0.39 -16.15 13.64
C GLU A 429 0.74 -16.26 15.14
N ALA A 430 -0.25 -16.08 16.00
CA ALA A 430 -0.07 -16.10 17.45
C ALA A 430 0.61 -17.39 17.96
N GLY A 431 0.36 -18.52 17.30
CA GLY A 431 0.91 -19.82 17.68
C GLY A 431 2.35 -20.07 17.21
N ASP A 432 2.83 -19.39 16.17
CA ASP A 432 4.08 -19.76 15.50
C ASP A 432 5.03 -18.59 15.17
N HIS A 433 4.69 -17.35 15.51
CA HIS A 433 5.44 -16.15 15.08
C HIS A 433 6.95 -16.19 15.36
N THR A 434 7.40 -16.87 16.41
CA THR A 434 8.83 -17.04 16.72
C THR A 434 9.59 -17.93 15.74
N SER A 435 8.89 -18.76 14.97
CA SER A 435 9.46 -19.58 13.89
C SER A 435 9.71 -18.78 12.62
N TRP A 436 9.10 -17.59 12.52
CA TRP A 436 9.22 -16.68 11.38
C TRP A 436 10.18 -15.53 11.68
N THR A 437 10.01 -14.90 12.84
CA THR A 437 10.83 -13.76 13.26
C THR A 437 11.10 -13.79 14.76
N THR A 438 12.30 -13.39 15.16
CA THR A 438 12.66 -13.21 16.57
C THR A 438 13.19 -11.81 16.82
N ARG A 439 13.11 -11.31 18.07
CA ARG A 439 13.66 -10.01 18.42
C ARG A 439 15.19 -10.02 18.31
N ALA A 440 15.75 -8.98 17.70
CA ALA A 440 17.18 -8.81 17.49
C ALA A 440 17.72 -7.56 18.20
N SER A 441 19.06 -7.47 18.29
CA SER A 441 19.73 -6.26 18.76
C SER A 441 19.73 -5.18 17.68
N HIS A 442 19.49 -3.93 18.07
CA HIS A 442 19.58 -2.77 17.18
C HIS A 442 20.95 -2.65 16.50
N SER A 443 22.02 -2.97 17.23
CA SER A 443 23.39 -2.97 16.72
C SER A 443 23.66 -4.00 15.60
N GLY A 444 22.73 -4.92 15.34
CA GLY A 444 22.82 -5.91 14.26
C GLY A 444 22.34 -5.39 12.91
N LEU A 445 21.76 -4.19 12.85
CA LEU A 445 21.25 -3.59 11.63
C LEU A 445 22.40 -3.20 10.69
N GLY A 446 22.25 -3.53 9.40
CA GLY A 446 23.14 -3.04 8.35
C GLY A 446 22.78 -1.63 7.85
N GLU A 447 21.54 -1.20 8.10
CA GLU A 447 21.01 0.12 7.77
C GLU A 447 20.01 0.51 8.86
N VAL A 448 20.13 1.73 9.39
CA VAL A 448 19.25 2.28 10.43
C VAL A 448 18.37 3.35 9.80
N PHE A 449 17.06 3.16 9.85
CA PHE A 449 16.08 4.16 9.40
C PHE A 449 15.61 5.02 10.56
N ILE A 450 15.30 4.38 11.68
CA ILE A 450 14.84 5.01 12.91
C ILE A 450 15.92 4.80 13.98
N PRO A 451 16.82 5.79 14.19
CA PRO A 451 17.71 5.81 15.34
C PRO A 451 16.97 5.53 16.65
N LEU A 452 17.57 4.79 17.56
CA LEU A 452 17.02 4.49 18.88
C LEU A 452 17.84 5.17 19.99
N ALA A 453 17.38 5.00 21.24
CA ALA A 453 18.08 5.52 22.40
C ALA A 453 19.55 5.08 22.42
N GLY A 454 20.46 6.06 22.55
CA GLY A 454 21.90 5.87 22.51
C GLY A 454 22.55 6.20 21.16
N ASP A 455 21.79 6.21 20.07
CA ASP A 455 22.31 6.61 18.76
C ASP A 455 22.53 8.13 18.69
N GLN A 456 23.31 8.57 17.72
CA GLN A 456 23.46 9.98 17.38
C GLN A 456 22.71 10.30 16.08
N ILE A 457 22.21 11.52 15.98
CA ILE A 457 21.48 12.02 14.82
C ILE A 457 21.96 13.42 14.47
N GLN A 458 21.98 13.73 13.17
CA GLN A 458 22.29 15.07 12.67
C GLN A 458 21.03 15.76 12.14
N VAL A 459 20.83 17.03 12.51
CA VAL A 459 19.72 17.86 12.04
C VAL A 459 19.93 18.30 10.58
N VAL A 460 18.97 18.03 9.70
CA VAL A 460 19.07 18.29 8.24
C VAL A 460 18.47 19.62 7.78
N PRO A 461 17.31 20.09 8.27
CA PRO A 461 16.67 21.28 7.74
C PRO A 461 17.53 22.53 7.94
N SER A 462 17.77 23.27 6.86
CA SER A 462 18.53 24.53 6.88
C SER A 462 17.95 25.59 7.83
N SER A 463 16.65 25.50 8.17
CA SER A 463 15.99 26.36 9.16
C SER A 463 16.27 25.97 10.61
N GLY A 464 16.92 24.84 10.85
CA GLY A 464 16.88 24.12 12.12
C GLY A 464 15.55 23.41 12.35
N ILE A 465 15.44 22.73 13.50
CA ILE A 465 14.26 21.99 13.95
C ILE A 465 13.77 22.51 15.30
N ASN A 466 12.46 22.65 15.43
CA ASN A 466 11.81 23.04 16.68
C ASN A 466 11.97 21.95 17.75
N LEU A 467 12.47 22.35 18.92
CA LEU A 467 12.48 21.54 20.14
C LEU A 467 11.18 21.82 20.92
N ARG A 468 10.42 20.78 21.24
CA ARG A 468 9.12 20.85 21.92
C ARG A 468 9.13 20.15 23.27
N ASP A 469 8.26 20.55 24.19
CA ASP A 469 8.15 19.94 25.52
C ASP A 469 7.65 18.49 25.49
N VAL A 470 6.70 18.19 24.60
CA VAL A 470 6.20 16.84 24.26
C VAL A 470 6.13 16.69 22.73
N PRO A 471 5.99 15.48 22.18
CA PRO A 471 5.74 15.28 20.75
C PRO A 471 4.59 16.17 20.26
N ALA A 472 4.85 16.96 19.21
CA ALA A 472 3.94 17.98 18.68
C ALA A 472 3.44 19.07 19.67
N GLY A 473 4.05 19.19 20.86
CA GLY A 473 3.67 20.12 21.94
C GLY A 473 4.15 21.57 21.75
N ASN A 474 4.34 22.30 22.85
CA ASN A 474 4.76 23.70 22.83
C ASN A 474 6.24 23.84 22.45
N LEU A 475 6.56 24.90 21.71
CA LEU A 475 7.94 25.24 21.35
C LEU A 475 8.73 25.67 22.59
N ILE A 476 9.85 25.00 22.87
CA ILE A 476 10.77 25.34 23.97
C ILE A 476 12.17 25.72 23.49
N GLY A 477 12.51 25.48 22.22
CA GLY A 477 13.79 25.87 21.65
C GLY A 477 13.85 25.61 20.15
N LEU A 478 14.98 25.98 19.54
CA LEU A 478 15.28 25.68 18.15
C LEU A 478 16.67 25.05 18.11
N VAL A 479 16.77 23.85 17.54
CA VAL A 479 18.03 23.18 17.30
C VAL A 479 18.52 23.57 15.89
N PRO A 480 19.73 24.12 15.73
CA PRO A 480 20.27 24.51 14.43
C PRO A 480 20.46 23.33 13.49
N THR A 481 20.55 23.63 12.19
CA THR A 481 21.03 22.68 11.16
C THR A 481 22.42 22.17 11.52
N ASP A 482 22.74 20.96 11.07
CA ASP A 482 24.01 20.25 11.26
C ASP A 482 24.36 19.90 12.71
N GLU A 483 23.54 20.28 13.70
CA GLU A 483 23.73 19.90 15.10
C GLU A 483 23.63 18.37 15.24
N ILE A 484 24.58 17.80 15.98
CA ILE A 484 24.62 16.37 16.30
C ILE A 484 24.08 16.17 17.72
N LEU A 485 23.04 15.37 17.85
CA LEU A 485 22.35 15.12 19.11
C LEU A 485 22.38 13.64 19.44
N SER A 486 22.54 13.31 20.73
CA SER A 486 22.28 11.96 21.22
C SER A 486 20.79 11.75 21.44
N VAL A 487 20.26 10.65 20.93
CA VAL A 487 18.87 10.24 21.14
C VAL A 487 18.72 9.69 22.56
N ILE A 488 17.85 10.30 23.35
CA ILE A 488 17.51 9.87 24.72
C ILE A 488 16.40 8.82 24.67
N SER A 489 15.34 9.09 23.90
CA SER A 489 14.22 8.18 23.68
C SER A 489 13.55 8.48 22.34
N VAL A 490 12.71 7.56 21.87
CA VAL A 490 11.95 7.69 20.62
C VAL A 490 10.48 7.48 20.91
N VAL A 491 9.64 8.38 20.39
CA VAL A 491 8.19 8.23 20.37
C VAL A 491 7.76 8.12 18.92
N ILE A 492 6.97 7.08 18.62
CA ILE A 492 6.35 6.89 17.31
C ILE A 492 4.85 6.90 17.54
N GLN A 493 4.13 7.72 16.78
CA GLN A 493 2.70 7.88 16.96
C GLN A 493 2.00 8.17 15.64
N GLY A 494 0.69 7.91 15.61
CA GLY A 494 -0.18 8.28 14.50
C GLY A 494 -0.13 7.32 13.31
N THR A 495 -1.01 7.55 12.35
CA THR A 495 -1.22 6.64 11.21
C THR A 495 -0.02 6.57 10.28
N ASP A 496 0.72 7.68 10.14
CA ASP A 496 1.88 7.80 9.27
C ASP A 496 3.20 7.31 9.91
N ASN A 497 3.12 6.84 11.17
CA ASN A 497 4.26 6.56 12.04
C ASN A 497 5.18 7.79 12.13
N ASP A 498 4.64 8.91 12.64
CA ASP A 498 5.41 10.12 12.91
C ASP A 498 6.44 9.83 14.02
N VAL A 499 7.70 10.13 13.75
CA VAL A 499 8.81 9.83 14.65
C VAL A 499 9.26 11.11 15.37
N TYR A 500 9.43 11.01 16.69
CA TYR A 500 9.91 12.09 17.54
C TYR A 500 11.08 11.58 18.39
N TYR A 501 12.15 12.37 18.43
CA TYR A 501 13.35 12.06 19.21
C TYR A 501 13.42 12.97 20.43
N GLU A 502 13.46 12.38 21.62
CA GLU A 502 13.82 13.11 22.82
C GLU A 502 15.33 13.37 22.81
N VAL A 503 15.71 14.64 22.95
CA VAL A 503 17.09 15.11 22.89
C VAL A 503 17.33 16.19 23.93
N SER A 504 18.60 16.42 24.28
CA SER A 504 19.02 17.54 25.12
C SER A 504 19.80 18.54 24.30
N TYR A 505 19.34 19.79 24.25
CA TYR A 505 20.02 20.89 23.56
C TYR A 505 19.89 22.20 24.34
N GLY A 506 20.98 22.94 24.47
CA GLY A 506 20.98 24.26 25.14
C GLY A 506 20.49 24.23 26.60
N GLY A 507 20.72 23.12 27.31
CA GLY A 507 20.27 22.92 28.69
C GLY A 507 18.78 22.59 28.84
N LYS A 508 18.08 22.29 27.75
CA LYS A 508 16.68 21.86 27.74
C LYS A 508 16.59 20.44 27.18
N THR A 509 15.71 19.63 27.77
CA THR A 509 15.34 18.32 27.24
C THR A 509 13.94 18.40 26.66
N GLY A 510 13.74 17.86 25.46
CA GLY A 510 12.46 17.85 24.76
C GLY A 510 12.52 17.07 23.46
N TYR A 511 11.49 17.17 22.63
CA TYR A 511 11.31 16.38 21.42
C TYR A 511 11.54 17.20 20.16
N ILE A 512 12.33 16.66 19.24
CA ILE A 512 12.41 17.14 17.85
C ILE A 512 11.64 16.19 16.93
N TYR A 513 11.06 16.74 15.86
CA TYR A 513 10.40 15.93 14.84
C TYR A 513 11.43 15.28 13.93
N GLY A 514 11.31 13.97 13.76
CA GLY A 514 12.20 13.11 12.99
C GLY A 514 11.72 12.77 11.59
N GLY A 515 10.55 13.27 11.18
CA GLY A 515 9.89 12.85 9.95
C GLY A 515 8.88 11.72 10.19
N LYS A 516 8.35 11.19 9.10
CA LYS A 516 7.39 10.08 9.08
C LYS A 516 7.86 8.92 8.21
N VAL A 517 7.34 7.73 8.48
CA VAL A 517 7.74 6.49 7.79
C VAL A 517 6.82 6.15 6.63
N LEU A 518 5.51 6.30 6.81
CA LEU A 518 4.50 5.95 5.81
C LEU A 518 4.04 7.16 5.00
N ASN A 519 3.31 6.91 3.91
CA ASN A 519 2.70 7.95 3.06
C ASN A 519 3.70 9.02 2.58
N GLY A 520 4.84 8.54 2.07
CA GLY A 520 5.98 9.35 1.68
C GLY A 520 6.94 9.53 2.84
N MET A 521 7.86 8.59 3.01
CA MET A 521 8.90 8.62 4.04
C MET A 521 9.71 9.91 3.94
N THR A 522 9.85 10.63 5.06
CA THR A 522 10.57 11.92 5.14
C THR A 522 11.71 11.92 6.15
N LEU A 523 12.05 10.78 6.76
CA LEU A 523 13.05 10.74 7.84
C LEU A 523 14.33 11.49 7.47
N GLN A 524 14.89 11.21 6.29
CA GLN A 524 16.13 11.82 5.77
C GLN A 524 16.03 13.33 5.49
N ASP A 525 14.82 13.89 5.38
CA ASP A 525 14.62 15.33 5.19
C ASP A 525 14.76 16.10 6.52
N TRP A 526 14.59 15.40 7.64
CA TRP A 526 14.60 15.97 8.99
C TRP A 526 15.85 15.59 9.76
N ILE A 527 16.17 14.30 9.79
CA ILE A 527 17.34 13.79 10.48
C ILE A 527 18.06 12.75 9.64
N VAL A 528 19.35 12.58 9.89
CA VAL A 528 20.08 11.40 9.42
C VAL A 528 20.75 10.73 10.61
N PRO A 529 20.79 9.38 10.67
CA PRO A 529 21.66 8.69 11.60
C PRO A 529 23.07 9.25 11.46
N TYR A 530 23.60 9.77 12.56
CA TYR A 530 24.98 10.19 12.64
C TYR A 530 25.75 9.03 13.24
N ASP A 531 26.24 8.17 12.38
CA ASP A 531 27.44 7.45 12.77
C ASP A 531 28.54 8.50 12.83
N GLU A 532 29.32 8.56 13.91
CA GLU A 532 30.69 9.04 13.80
C GLU A 532 31.39 8.10 12.80
N VAL A 533 31.15 8.31 11.50
CA VAL A 533 32.06 7.88 10.47
C VAL A 533 33.32 8.60 10.88
N GLU A 534 34.27 7.87 11.47
CA GLU A 534 35.60 8.40 11.75
C GLU A 534 35.97 9.25 10.54
N SER A 535 35.99 10.57 10.70
CA SER A 535 36.48 11.44 9.64
C SER A 535 37.85 10.91 9.31
N ASN A 536 38.15 10.69 8.03
CA ASN A 536 39.46 10.17 7.64
C ASN A 536 40.53 11.01 8.34
N PRO A 537 41.32 10.44 9.28
CA PRO A 537 42.20 11.23 10.15
C PRO A 537 43.39 11.82 9.37
N TYR A 538 43.45 11.55 8.07
CA TYR A 538 44.42 12.08 7.15
C TYR A 538 43.76 13.05 6.17
N THR A 539 44.43 14.15 5.91
CA THR A 539 44.16 15.04 4.77
C THR A 539 44.95 14.59 3.53
N PRO A 540 44.52 14.95 2.32
CA PRO A 540 45.30 14.68 1.11
C PRO A 540 46.68 15.35 1.14
N GLU A 541 46.81 16.52 1.77
CA GLU A 541 48.09 17.21 1.99
C GLU A 541 49.02 16.42 2.92
N GLU A 542 48.52 15.88 4.03
CA GLU A 542 49.30 15.02 4.93
C GLU A 542 49.77 13.74 4.22
N ALA A 543 48.88 13.12 3.44
CA ALA A 543 49.21 11.92 2.67
C ALA A 543 50.29 12.20 1.59
N CYS A 544 50.23 13.35 0.92
CA CYS A 544 51.26 13.76 -0.04
C CYS A 544 52.52 14.36 0.60
N GLY A 545 52.44 14.79 1.85
CA GLY A 545 53.53 15.39 2.62
C GLY A 545 53.67 16.90 2.44
N SER A 546 54.58 17.51 3.20
CA SER A 546 54.72 18.97 3.29
C SER A 546 55.00 19.66 1.95
N GLY A 547 54.33 20.80 1.73
CA GLY A 547 54.49 21.66 0.55
C GLY A 547 53.70 21.24 -0.68
N TYR A 548 52.86 20.20 -0.58
CA TYR A 548 51.84 19.92 -1.59
C TYR A 548 50.57 20.74 -1.30
N SER A 549 49.88 21.13 -2.37
CA SER A 549 48.57 21.80 -2.31
C SER A 549 47.63 21.14 -3.30
N VAL A 550 46.36 20.97 -2.94
CA VAL A 550 45.35 20.44 -3.86
C VAL A 550 45.14 21.39 -5.03
N ILE A 551 45.29 20.86 -6.25
CA ILE A 551 45.05 21.58 -7.50
C ILE A 551 43.82 21.03 -8.24
N ASN A 552 43.34 19.84 -7.90
CA ASN A 552 42.10 19.27 -8.42
C ASN A 552 41.56 18.12 -7.55
N SER A 553 40.28 17.78 -7.70
CA SER A 553 39.69 16.61 -7.05
C SER A 553 38.48 16.07 -7.82
N HIS A 554 38.17 14.78 -7.64
CA HIS A 554 37.03 14.10 -8.25
C HIS A 554 36.33 13.21 -7.23
N ALA A 555 35.03 13.44 -7.03
CA ALA A 555 34.22 12.65 -6.09
C ALA A 555 33.99 11.22 -6.61
N LEU A 556 34.02 10.25 -5.71
CA LEU A 556 33.60 8.87 -5.96
C LEU A 556 32.62 8.46 -4.87
N THR A 557 31.69 7.56 -5.15
CA THR A 557 30.89 6.95 -4.08
C THR A 557 31.83 6.31 -3.06
N GLY A 558 31.71 6.72 -1.80
CA GLY A 558 32.56 6.27 -0.70
C GLY A 558 33.88 7.04 -0.51
N GLY A 559 34.15 8.13 -1.24
CA GLY A 559 35.33 8.96 -1.03
C GLY A 559 35.66 9.97 -2.14
N ARG A 560 36.93 10.35 -2.28
CA ARG A 560 37.38 11.35 -3.26
C ARG A 560 38.82 11.13 -3.70
N ILE A 561 39.09 11.29 -4.99
CA ILE A 561 40.44 11.30 -5.55
C ILE A 561 40.93 12.76 -5.55
N TYR A 562 42.15 13.00 -5.10
CA TYR A 562 42.79 14.32 -5.12
C TYR A 562 44.05 14.30 -5.97
N LEU A 563 44.26 15.38 -6.72
CA LEU A 563 45.53 15.71 -7.35
C LEU A 563 46.12 16.93 -6.63
N LEU A 564 47.36 16.78 -6.16
CA LEU A 564 48.12 17.82 -5.50
C LEU A 564 49.41 18.13 -6.26
N TYR A 565 49.89 19.36 -6.11
CA TYR A 565 51.14 19.82 -6.72
C TYR A 565 52.04 20.53 -5.70
N LYS A 566 53.34 20.30 -5.83
CA LYS A 566 54.40 20.97 -5.07
C LYS A 566 55.23 21.86 -5.99
N SER A 567 54.89 23.15 -6.02
CA SER A 567 55.50 24.14 -6.91
C SER A 567 57.02 24.24 -6.77
N SER A 568 57.56 24.06 -5.56
CA SER A 568 59.01 24.15 -5.31
C SER A 568 59.83 23.03 -5.97
N THR A 569 59.22 21.89 -6.33
CA THR A 569 59.93 20.73 -6.91
C THR A 569 59.37 20.26 -8.26
N GLY A 570 58.17 20.72 -8.63
CA GLY A 570 57.47 20.33 -9.86
C GLY A 570 56.86 18.93 -9.80
N TYR A 571 56.50 18.45 -8.61
CA TYR A 571 55.90 17.13 -8.42
C TYR A 571 54.39 17.20 -8.30
N ASN A 572 53.71 16.30 -9.02
CA ASN A 572 52.31 15.95 -8.85
C ASN A 572 52.19 14.75 -7.89
N CYS A 573 51.11 14.71 -7.12
CA CYS A 573 50.78 13.64 -6.18
C CYS A 573 49.30 13.30 -6.28
N VAL A 574 48.97 12.00 -6.36
CA VAL A 574 47.58 11.53 -6.36
C VAL A 574 47.33 10.64 -5.15
N VAL A 575 46.22 10.90 -4.46
CA VAL A 575 45.70 10.11 -3.35
C VAL A 575 44.19 9.91 -3.52
N THR A 576 43.69 8.75 -3.10
CA THR A 576 42.25 8.47 -3.07
C THR A 576 41.82 8.27 -1.62
N MET A 577 41.11 9.25 -1.07
CA MET A 577 40.69 9.30 0.33
C MET A 577 39.33 8.63 0.51
N LYS A 578 39.20 7.74 1.49
CA LYS A 578 37.92 7.13 1.85
C LYS A 578 37.08 8.11 2.68
N ALA A 579 35.79 8.11 2.42
CA ALA A 579 34.74 8.76 3.23
C ALA A 579 33.71 7.73 3.76
N SER A 580 33.87 6.45 3.42
CA SER A 580 33.10 5.32 3.93
C SER A 580 34.05 4.17 4.25
N ASN A 581 33.70 3.30 5.21
CA ASN A 581 34.59 2.22 5.69
C ASN A 581 35.94 2.75 6.18
N VAL A 582 36.02 3.98 6.69
CA VAL A 582 37.25 4.54 7.27
C VAL A 582 37.69 3.64 8.43
N GLY A 583 39.01 3.40 8.56
CA GLY A 583 39.57 2.44 9.53
C GLY A 583 39.54 0.98 9.07
N THR A 584 38.55 0.57 8.27
CA THR A 584 38.37 -0.82 7.81
C THR A 584 39.10 -1.09 6.49
N PRO A 585 40.03 -2.06 6.38
CA PRO A 585 40.70 -2.37 5.10
C PRO A 585 39.73 -2.78 3.98
N SER A 586 39.66 -1.97 2.91
CA SER A 586 38.81 -2.24 1.74
C SER A 586 39.48 -1.80 0.44
N ALA A 587 39.05 -2.33 -0.71
CA ALA A 587 39.72 -2.09 -2.00
C ALA A 587 39.69 -0.61 -2.41
N VAL A 588 40.87 0.00 -2.58
CA VAL A 588 41.06 1.38 -3.04
C VAL A 588 42.29 1.46 -3.96
N SER A 589 42.28 2.36 -4.94
CA SER A 589 43.47 2.66 -5.76
C SER A 589 43.64 4.15 -6.05
N ALA A 590 44.88 4.55 -6.33
CA ALA A 590 45.28 5.87 -6.81
C ALA A 590 46.25 5.70 -7.99
N SER A 591 46.17 6.55 -9.01
CA SER A 591 47.02 6.43 -10.20
C SER A 591 47.37 7.77 -10.83
N LEU A 592 48.58 7.85 -11.39
CA LEU A 592 49.14 9.03 -12.01
C LEU A 592 50.02 8.65 -13.21
N GLN A 593 49.83 9.35 -14.32
CA GLN A 593 50.62 9.21 -15.55
C GLN A 593 51.00 10.61 -16.07
N VAL A 594 52.27 10.81 -16.36
CA VAL A 594 52.76 11.99 -17.08
C VAL A 594 52.67 11.70 -18.56
N GLU A 595 52.30 12.69 -19.37
CA GLU A 595 52.24 12.56 -20.82
C GLU A 595 53.58 12.07 -21.40
N GLY A 596 53.52 11.08 -22.29
CA GLY A 596 54.71 10.39 -22.82
C GLY A 596 55.38 9.40 -21.86
N GLY A 597 54.91 9.27 -20.61
CA GLY A 597 55.45 8.37 -19.60
C GLY A 597 54.56 7.17 -19.28
N THR A 598 55.07 6.28 -18.40
CA THR A 598 54.32 5.11 -17.90
C THR A 598 53.32 5.51 -16.82
N LYS A 599 52.21 4.78 -16.69
CA LYS A 599 51.25 4.94 -15.59
C LYS A 599 51.82 4.32 -14.31
N ALA A 600 51.76 5.03 -13.19
CA ALA A 600 51.98 4.48 -11.86
C ALA A 600 50.62 4.31 -11.15
N THR A 601 50.46 3.23 -10.41
CA THR A 601 49.24 2.92 -9.66
C THR A 601 49.62 2.34 -8.32
N ASP A 602 48.96 2.79 -7.26
CA ASP A 602 48.94 2.15 -5.96
C ASP A 602 47.54 1.58 -5.74
N SER A 603 47.43 0.30 -5.37
CA SER A 603 46.15 -0.41 -5.29
C SER A 603 46.22 -1.56 -4.30
N GLY A 604 45.18 -1.72 -3.48
CA GLY A 604 45.10 -2.75 -2.46
C GLY A 604 43.92 -2.53 -1.53
N ASN A 605 43.89 -3.27 -0.42
CA ASN A 605 42.93 -3.03 0.65
C ASN A 605 43.53 -2.03 1.66
N PHE A 606 42.98 -0.83 1.73
CA PHE A 606 43.47 0.24 2.58
C PHE A 606 42.42 0.66 3.62
N SER A 607 42.86 0.95 4.84
CA SER A 607 41.99 1.44 5.92
C SER A 607 41.53 2.88 5.68
N TYR A 608 42.39 3.75 5.13
CA TYR A 608 42.15 5.19 5.08
C TYR A 608 42.23 5.77 3.67
N PHE A 609 43.28 5.50 2.90
CA PHE A 609 43.45 6.01 1.54
C PHE A 609 44.43 5.14 0.75
N ALA A 610 44.41 5.25 -0.58
CA ALA A 610 45.45 4.73 -1.46
C ALA A 610 46.33 5.89 -1.99
N GLY A 611 47.61 5.61 -2.29
CA GLY A 611 48.63 6.60 -2.58
C GLY A 611 49.55 6.87 -1.37
N PRO A 612 50.47 7.84 -1.46
CA PRO A 612 50.59 8.82 -2.53
C PRO A 612 51.35 8.29 -3.77
N VAL A 613 50.76 8.45 -4.95
CA VAL A 613 51.47 8.24 -6.22
C VAL A 613 52.05 9.56 -6.69
N LYS A 614 53.38 9.70 -6.66
CA LYS A 614 54.09 10.96 -6.98
C LYS A 614 54.87 10.85 -8.28
N LYS A 615 54.77 11.86 -9.15
CA LYS A 615 55.62 12.01 -10.35
C LYS A 615 56.01 13.45 -10.59
N ARG A 616 57.25 13.66 -11.02
CA ARG A 616 57.74 14.97 -11.47
C ARG A 616 57.22 15.25 -12.88
N ALA A 617 56.54 16.38 -13.07
CA ALA A 617 55.95 16.77 -14.36
C ALA A 617 55.83 18.29 -14.55
N PRO A 618 56.90 19.08 -14.40
CA PRO A 618 56.85 20.50 -14.69
C PRO A 618 56.60 20.73 -16.19
N GLY A 619 55.62 21.56 -16.54
CA GLY A 619 55.31 21.88 -17.94
C GLY A 619 54.89 20.67 -18.79
N SER A 620 54.29 19.65 -18.18
CA SER A 620 53.83 18.43 -18.86
C SER A 620 52.48 18.00 -18.31
N CYS A 621 51.54 17.66 -19.19
CA CYS A 621 50.20 17.25 -18.76
C CYS A 621 50.23 15.94 -17.96
N VAL A 622 49.33 15.82 -16.99
CA VAL A 622 49.13 14.61 -16.19
C VAL A 622 47.72 14.06 -16.35
N LYS A 623 47.63 12.72 -16.30
CA LYS A 623 46.41 11.94 -16.23
C LYS A 623 46.35 11.26 -14.87
N TRP A 624 45.29 11.45 -14.11
CA TRP A 624 45.18 10.98 -12.73
C TRP A 624 43.82 10.34 -12.47
N GLY A 625 43.75 9.47 -11.47
CA GLY A 625 42.52 8.73 -11.17
C GLY A 625 42.68 7.77 -10.00
N GLY A 626 41.64 6.99 -9.74
CA GLY A 626 41.59 6.06 -8.62
C GLY A 626 40.30 5.25 -8.58
N SER A 627 40.15 4.41 -7.56
CA SER A 627 38.95 3.61 -7.33
C SER A 627 38.65 3.42 -5.84
N ILE A 628 37.38 3.19 -5.53
CA ILE A 628 36.89 2.71 -4.21
C ILE A 628 35.89 1.58 -4.50
N GLY A 629 36.20 0.37 -4.03
CA GLY A 629 35.45 -0.83 -4.39
C GLY A 629 35.41 -1.03 -5.91
N SER A 630 34.22 -1.21 -6.48
CA SER A 630 33.99 -1.36 -7.92
C SER A 630 33.88 -0.05 -8.69
N ARG A 631 33.93 1.12 -8.02
CA ARG A 631 33.79 2.43 -8.65
C ARG A 631 35.16 3.01 -8.96
N SER A 632 35.40 3.40 -10.22
CA SER A 632 36.68 3.95 -10.67
C SER A 632 36.49 5.15 -11.58
N TRP A 633 37.43 6.08 -11.53
CA TRP A 633 37.49 7.21 -12.46
C TRP A 633 38.93 7.56 -12.82
N VAL A 634 39.14 8.07 -14.04
CA VAL A 634 40.41 8.62 -14.51
C VAL A 634 40.16 9.82 -15.42
N SER A 635 40.95 10.88 -15.26
CA SER A 635 40.87 12.10 -16.06
C SER A 635 41.34 11.90 -17.51
N SER A 636 41.15 12.90 -18.37
CA SER A 636 42.02 13.13 -19.55
C SER A 636 43.39 13.68 -19.11
N TYR A 637 44.33 13.87 -20.03
CA TYR A 637 45.53 14.67 -19.75
C TYR A 637 45.15 16.13 -19.51
N GLN A 638 45.66 16.72 -18.43
CA GLN A 638 45.37 18.09 -17.98
C GLN A 638 46.47 18.56 -17.00
N HIS A 639 46.38 19.80 -16.49
CA HIS A 639 47.39 20.43 -15.62
C HIS A 639 48.79 20.40 -16.24
N CYS A 640 48.94 21.09 -17.37
CA CYS A 640 50.11 21.04 -18.24
C CYS A 640 51.19 22.09 -17.92
N ASP A 641 51.01 22.86 -16.84
CA ASP A 641 51.78 24.06 -16.53
C ASP A 641 52.93 23.82 -15.52
#